data_AF-A0A5B9QWX1-F1
#
_entry.id   AF-A0A5B9QWX1-F1
#
_cell.length_a   1.000
_cell.length_b   1.000
_cell.length_c   1.000
_cell.angle_alpha   90.00
_cell.angle_beta   90.00
_cell.angle_gamma   90.00
#
_symmetry.space_group_name_H-M   'P 1'
#
loop_
_entity.id
_entity.type
_entity.pdbx_description
1 polymer ?
#
loop_
_entity_poly.entity_id
_entity_poly.type
_entity_poly.pdbx_seq_one_letter_code
_entity_poly.pdbx_strand_id
1 'polypeptide(L)'
;MLIDQRRRALRPFHTAHRILNVTNKAFVNVVCRRQLVAALLLALLAGCGSSSNDPMARAKMRRRMDTDTAEANPKTRVDRPTDNPPVAAADTPRGQMPSVHVAATDSAGDDSVDAAAGDPAATVEPAATAETSAEVAAELVSSIEQRQPEQPLTESQRRERSAENIKKIAAAIIEYTYRNGEFPKPGEIKSEGGIPTLSWRVAILPYLGYDELYQQFDPNEPWDGEHNRKLLERIPDEFVSPERFDTKTNYLGPAYRTFLFGDQRIGPNGIEDGAANTILVVEVDDQFAVEWTRPQDYDAPALHLKQGLGKLRGDGAIAAWATGMPTLLPNNASEQQLMNAFTHEASDGQKAVVLHRPITIDVAAEAAQDAIAATVEPMPATPNPNVPADQSAADAATPAEMRLPVPKASELAATADRMRTVFAKRLADANAAERAALASEMIQQAFAMKQDNAGAFSLLTAATTLATHAGELGTAVEAMEAKIQLFEVDAYEENVNLLMAFGKANGGRRAAVVGGDEYVQRAIRVIYAGIAADDFSRASSIARYALMFKGEQSHDETGTMLNRLRTQLTVARGHYTRTGVALATLRANPGDRQAAEEVGRFLCFVKGDWQAGLPLLAKSEQDMLKALAAADLAGQDSPQEILAIADRWWELSDRTTQGVFRQACRDRAVMWYEAAFEQLPDSLDKLHAKARLDEAGESKATSPLALVKRLAEQSNVDLSASLAGVYRDRK
;
A
#
# COMPACT_ATOMS: atom_id res chain seq x y z
N MET A 1 58.90 26.34 53.37
CA MET A 1 59.49 27.69 53.44
C MET A 1 59.86 28.09 52.02
N LEU A 2 59.18 29.12 51.51
CA LEU A 2 59.43 29.77 50.24
C LEU A 2 60.80 30.50 50.23
N ILE A 3 61.11 31.06 49.05
CA ILE A 3 61.94 32.27 48.79
C ILE A 3 63.40 31.87 48.43
N ASP A 4 64.04 32.25 47.32
CA ASP A 4 63.84 33.41 46.43
C ASP A 4 64.45 33.24 45.02
N GLN A 5 64.10 34.24 44.21
CA GLN A 5 64.27 34.58 42.81
C GLN A 5 65.65 34.61 42.10
N ARG A 6 65.53 34.44 40.75
CA ARG A 6 66.23 35.16 39.63
C ARG A 6 67.74 34.91 39.48
N ARG A 7 68.34 34.54 38.32
CA ARG A 7 68.21 35.04 36.94
C ARG A 7 69.23 34.30 36.03
N ARG A 8 68.88 34.11 34.74
CA ARG A 8 69.77 33.94 33.54
C ARG A 8 70.65 32.68 33.45
N ALA A 9 70.98 32.09 32.32
CA ALA A 9 70.49 32.09 30.94
C ALA A 9 71.47 31.17 30.16
N LEU A 10 71.02 30.04 29.61
CA LEU A 10 71.76 29.31 28.57
C LEU A 10 70.74 28.66 27.61
N ARG A 11 70.68 29.18 26.37
CA ARG A 11 70.18 28.52 25.13
C ARG A 11 71.35 27.67 24.54
N PRO A 12 71.23 26.84 23.45
CA PRO A 12 70.21 26.77 22.38
C PRO A 12 69.87 25.33 21.86
N PHE A 13 69.22 25.25 20.67
CA PHE A 13 68.75 24.07 19.88
C PHE A 13 67.38 23.50 20.31
N HIS A 14 66.31 23.37 19.50
CA HIS A 14 66.11 23.42 18.05
C HIS A 14 64.72 24.01 17.70
N THR A 15 64.75 24.98 16.78
CA THR A 15 63.93 25.10 15.55
C THR A 15 62.40 25.04 15.59
N ALA A 16 61.83 26.21 15.30
CA ALA A 16 60.56 26.52 14.64
C ALA A 16 59.86 25.37 13.90
N HIS A 17 58.68 24.95 14.39
CA HIS A 17 57.68 24.25 13.57
C HIS A 17 56.24 24.26 14.13
N ARG A 18 55.79 25.34 14.79
CA ARG A 18 54.45 25.33 15.45
C ARG A 18 53.55 26.55 15.29
N ILE A 19 53.83 27.48 14.38
CA ILE A 19 52.93 28.65 14.16
C ILE A 19 52.33 28.73 12.75
N LEU A 20 52.63 27.78 11.84
CA LEU A 20 52.00 27.73 10.50
C LEU A 20 50.85 26.72 10.34
N ASN A 21 50.46 25.99 11.39
CA ASN A 21 49.50 24.88 11.26
C ASN A 21 48.14 25.07 11.96
N VAL A 22 47.87 26.22 12.59
CA VAL A 22 46.58 26.46 13.28
C VAL A 22 45.66 27.38 12.47
N THR A 23 46.18 28.38 11.76
CA THR A 23 45.39 29.23 10.86
C THR A 23 45.05 28.52 9.55
N ASN A 24 45.92 27.64 9.05
CA ASN A 24 45.64 26.89 7.82
C ASN A 24 44.64 25.75 8.06
N LYS A 25 44.59 25.11 9.24
CA LYS A 25 43.60 24.07 9.54
C LYS A 25 42.18 24.61 9.73
N ALA A 26 42.02 25.81 10.29
CA ALA A 26 40.71 26.46 10.39
C ALA A 26 40.21 26.93 9.02
N PHE A 27 41.09 27.49 8.19
CA PHE A 27 40.75 27.94 6.84
C PHE A 27 40.49 26.77 5.89
N VAL A 28 41.31 25.71 5.94
CA VAL A 28 41.12 24.49 5.15
C VAL A 28 39.89 23.70 5.61
N ASN A 29 39.53 23.66 6.89
CA ASN A 29 38.28 23.01 7.32
C ASN A 29 37.02 23.80 6.93
N VAL A 30 37.07 25.12 6.88
CA VAL A 30 35.93 25.96 6.43
C VAL A 30 35.80 25.93 4.90
N VAL A 31 36.91 25.97 4.17
CA VAL A 31 36.94 25.85 2.70
C VAL A 31 36.58 24.42 2.25
N CYS A 32 37.07 23.37 2.94
CA CYS A 32 36.67 21.99 2.66
C CYS A 32 35.21 21.72 3.02
N ARG A 33 34.64 22.31 4.10
CA ARG A 33 33.19 22.21 4.37
C ARG A 33 32.35 22.95 3.34
N ARG A 34 32.78 24.13 2.87
CA ARG A 34 32.09 24.88 1.81
C ARG A 34 32.14 24.15 0.47
N GLN A 35 33.28 23.55 0.11
CA GLN A 35 33.42 22.75 -1.11
C GLN A 35 32.73 21.38 -1.02
N LEU A 36 32.66 20.74 0.16
CA LEU A 36 31.86 19.51 0.36
C LEU A 36 30.37 19.79 0.29
N VAL A 37 29.87 20.92 0.77
CA VAL A 37 28.45 21.29 0.66
C VAL A 37 28.08 21.64 -0.79
N ALA A 38 28.95 22.36 -1.50
CA ALA A 38 28.77 22.61 -2.93
C ALA A 38 28.83 21.29 -3.75
N ALA A 39 29.74 20.38 -3.43
CA ALA A 39 29.86 19.08 -4.08
C ALA A 39 28.73 18.09 -3.72
N LEU A 40 28.21 18.11 -2.48
CA LEU A 40 27.02 17.34 -2.10
C LEU A 40 25.78 17.84 -2.85
N LEU A 41 25.59 19.17 -2.97
CA LEU A 41 24.49 19.76 -3.74
C LEU A 41 24.64 19.55 -5.26
N LEU A 42 25.88 19.54 -5.77
CA LEU A 42 26.18 19.17 -7.16
C LEU A 42 25.99 17.66 -7.42
N ALA A 43 26.12 16.78 -6.43
CA ALA A 43 25.83 15.35 -6.54
C ALA A 43 24.34 15.01 -6.32
N LEU A 44 23.63 15.76 -5.48
CA LEU A 44 22.21 15.53 -5.16
C LEU A 44 21.24 15.96 -6.27
N LEU A 45 21.71 16.72 -7.26
CA LEU A 45 21.00 17.02 -8.49
C LEU A 45 21.23 15.98 -9.60
N ALA A 46 21.99 14.92 -9.30
CA ALA A 46 22.13 13.73 -10.11
C ALA A 46 22.21 12.52 -9.17
N GLY A 47 21.09 12.18 -8.53
CA GLY A 47 20.99 10.97 -7.72
C GLY A 47 20.06 11.08 -6.52
N CYS A 48 18.80 10.69 -6.73
CA CYS A 48 18.11 9.92 -5.70
C CYS A 48 18.79 8.55 -5.67
N GLY A 49 19.66 8.33 -4.69
CA GLY A 49 20.37 7.06 -4.55
C GLY A 49 21.50 7.15 -3.53
N SER A 50 21.19 6.86 -2.26
CA SER A 50 22.21 6.41 -1.32
C SER A 50 21.86 5.01 -0.82
N SER A 51 22.54 4.02 -1.39
CA SER A 51 23.04 2.88 -0.64
C SER A 51 24.30 2.38 -1.37
N SER A 52 25.41 2.44 -0.66
CA SER A 52 26.77 2.16 -1.11
C SER A 52 26.95 0.69 -1.50
N ASN A 53 27.43 0.42 -2.71
CA ASN A 53 28.45 -0.61 -3.00
C ASN A 53 28.91 -0.46 -4.46
N ASP A 54 30.14 0.01 -4.68
CA ASP A 54 30.74 0.21 -6.01
C ASP A 54 31.15 -1.15 -6.65
N PRO A 55 30.51 -1.59 -7.75
CA PRO A 55 30.84 -2.85 -8.43
C PRO A 55 31.99 -2.72 -9.45
N MET A 56 32.51 -1.52 -9.72
CA MET A 56 33.58 -1.33 -10.73
C MET A 56 34.99 -1.67 -10.23
N ALA A 57 35.19 -1.79 -8.92
CA ALA A 57 36.47 -2.26 -8.37
C ALA A 57 36.70 -3.78 -8.53
N ARG A 58 35.66 -4.57 -8.87
CA ARG A 58 35.76 -6.03 -9.08
C ARG A 58 36.05 -6.46 -10.53
N ALA A 59 35.96 -5.56 -11.50
CA ALA A 59 36.14 -5.89 -12.92
C ALA A 59 37.60 -5.89 -13.41
N LYS A 60 38.58 -5.46 -12.60
CA LYS A 60 40.01 -5.41 -12.98
C LYS A 60 40.86 -6.60 -12.51
N MET A 61 40.27 -7.60 -11.86
CA MET A 61 41.01 -8.75 -11.31
C MET A 61 40.66 -10.11 -11.94
N ARG A 62 39.96 -10.13 -13.08
CA ARG A 62 39.57 -11.36 -13.80
C ARG A 62 39.95 -11.39 -15.30
N ARG A 63 41.01 -10.70 -15.70
CA ARG A 63 41.62 -10.88 -17.03
C ARG A 63 43.10 -11.22 -16.92
N ARG A 64 43.41 -12.46 -16.54
CA ARG A 64 44.59 -13.22 -16.98
C ARG A 64 44.26 -14.71 -16.89
N MET A 65 44.61 -15.44 -17.96
CA MET A 65 44.41 -16.89 -18.21
C MET A 65 42.95 -17.27 -18.52
N ASP A 66 42.58 -17.93 -19.63
CA ASP A 66 43.35 -18.61 -20.68
C ASP A 66 42.67 -18.48 -22.05
N THR A 67 43.52 -18.66 -23.06
CA THR A 67 43.31 -18.65 -24.51
C THR A 67 42.73 -19.96 -25.05
N ASP A 68 42.43 -19.94 -26.36
CA ASP A 68 42.18 -21.04 -27.31
C ASP A 68 40.70 -21.47 -27.45
N THR A 69 40.09 -21.57 -28.64
CA THR A 69 40.59 -21.65 -30.04
C THR A 69 39.46 -21.39 -31.06
N ALA A 70 39.86 -20.90 -32.25
CA ALA A 70 39.38 -21.17 -33.63
C ALA A 70 37.88 -20.97 -34.00
N GLU A 71 37.54 -20.00 -34.88
CA GLU A 71 37.37 -20.12 -36.36
C GLU A 71 36.04 -20.82 -36.77
N ALA A 72 35.23 -20.44 -37.77
CA ALA A 72 35.31 -19.50 -38.88
C ALA A 72 33.90 -19.12 -39.41
N ASN A 73 33.84 -17.95 -40.07
CA ASN A 73 32.81 -17.44 -41.00
C ASN A 73 32.95 -18.20 -42.39
N PRO A 74 32.26 -17.92 -43.54
CA PRO A 74 31.23 -16.91 -43.86
C PRO A 74 30.19 -17.21 -45.01
N LYS A 75 29.28 -16.22 -45.26
CA LYS A 75 28.61 -15.84 -46.54
C LYS A 75 27.50 -16.79 -47.07
N THR A 76 26.38 -16.34 -47.67
CA THR A 76 26.20 -15.38 -48.79
C THR A 76 24.78 -14.77 -48.87
N ARG A 77 24.73 -13.56 -49.42
CA ARG A 77 23.58 -12.75 -49.88
C ARG A 77 23.34 -13.01 -51.38
N VAL A 78 22.09 -13.13 -51.87
CA VAL A 78 21.64 -12.66 -53.21
C VAL A 78 20.11 -12.40 -53.24
N ASP A 79 19.77 -11.13 -53.50
CA ASP A 79 18.73 -10.45 -54.31
C ASP A 79 17.29 -10.99 -54.58
N ARG A 80 16.37 -9.99 -54.58
CA ARG A 80 14.93 -9.98 -54.98
C ARG A 80 14.69 -10.29 -56.47
N PRO A 81 13.45 -10.67 -56.82
CA PRO A 81 12.65 -9.76 -57.66
C PRO A 81 11.17 -9.64 -57.26
N THR A 82 10.59 -8.51 -57.66
CA THR A 82 9.19 -8.08 -57.49
C THR A 82 8.24 -8.64 -58.56
N ASP A 83 6.96 -8.74 -58.17
CA ASP A 83 5.72 -8.47 -58.94
C ASP A 83 4.68 -9.60 -59.12
N ASN A 84 3.44 -9.19 -58.78
CA ASN A 84 2.09 -9.65 -59.14
C ASN A 84 1.43 -10.78 -58.32
N PRO A 85 0.07 -10.84 -58.24
CA PRO A 85 -0.98 -9.80 -58.12
C PRO A 85 -1.96 -10.18 -56.95
N PRO A 86 -3.19 -9.62 -56.76
CA PRO A 86 -3.92 -9.81 -55.51
C PRO A 86 -4.52 -11.22 -55.44
N VAL A 87 -4.06 -12.00 -54.46
CA VAL A 87 -4.63 -13.33 -54.18
C VAL A 87 -5.84 -13.13 -53.28
N ALA A 88 -7.00 -13.53 -53.79
CA ALA A 88 -8.24 -13.70 -53.04
C ALA A 88 -7.98 -14.46 -51.73
N ALA A 89 -8.74 -14.13 -50.68
CA ALA A 89 -8.68 -14.79 -49.38
C ALA A 89 -8.68 -16.31 -49.54
N ALA A 90 -7.50 -16.91 -49.47
CA ALA A 90 -7.34 -18.33 -49.32
C ALA A 90 -7.63 -18.60 -47.85
N ASP A 91 -8.61 -19.47 -47.58
CA ASP A 91 -8.81 -20.12 -46.28
C ASP A 91 -7.44 -20.70 -45.88
N THR A 92 -6.75 -19.96 -45.01
CA THR A 92 -5.51 -20.43 -44.43
C THR A 92 -5.91 -21.58 -43.51
N PRO A 93 -5.23 -22.74 -43.55
CA PRO A 93 -5.54 -23.84 -42.64
C PRO A 93 -5.56 -23.30 -41.20
N ARG A 94 -6.67 -23.53 -40.50
CA ARG A 94 -6.86 -23.02 -39.12
C ARG A 94 -5.72 -23.49 -38.23
N GLY A 95 -5.18 -22.58 -37.43
CA GLY A 95 -4.27 -22.96 -36.36
C GLY A 95 -5.02 -23.83 -35.35
N GLN A 96 -4.37 -24.86 -34.81
CA GLN A 96 -4.90 -25.59 -33.65
C GLN A 96 -4.31 -24.99 -32.38
N MET A 97 -5.16 -24.80 -31.37
CA MET A 97 -4.68 -24.40 -30.04
C MET A 97 -3.75 -25.48 -29.48
N PRO A 98 -2.67 -25.10 -28.77
CA PRO A 98 -1.76 -26.06 -28.17
C PRO A 98 -2.51 -26.92 -27.14
N SER A 99 -2.24 -28.23 -27.13
CA SER A 99 -2.86 -29.14 -26.16
C SER A 99 -2.40 -28.80 -24.74
N VAL A 100 -3.35 -28.56 -23.84
CA VAL A 100 -3.11 -28.37 -22.40
C VAL A 100 -3.62 -29.62 -21.69
N HIS A 101 -2.72 -30.41 -21.07
CA HIS A 101 -3.14 -31.54 -20.24
C HIS A 101 -3.48 -31.04 -18.85
N VAL A 102 -4.77 -30.98 -18.47
CA VAL A 102 -5.21 -30.79 -17.09
C VAL A 102 -5.51 -32.18 -16.50
N ALA A 103 -4.76 -32.58 -15.47
CA ALA A 103 -4.99 -33.87 -14.81
C ALA A 103 -6.16 -33.69 -13.83
N ALA A 104 -7.22 -34.49 -13.98
CA ALA A 104 -8.30 -34.56 -13.01
C ALA A 104 -7.73 -34.99 -11.64
N THR A 105 -8.02 -34.22 -10.58
CA THR A 105 -7.52 -34.50 -9.23
C THR A 105 -8.32 -35.65 -8.61
N ASP A 106 -7.75 -36.84 -8.56
CA ASP A 106 -8.27 -37.96 -7.76
C ASP A 106 -7.95 -37.75 -6.27
N SER A 107 -8.98 -37.71 -5.44
CA SER A 107 -8.87 -37.78 -3.99
C SER A 107 -8.64 -39.23 -3.55
N ALA A 108 -7.39 -39.61 -3.30
CA ALA A 108 -7.05 -40.84 -2.61
C ALA A 108 -6.76 -40.55 -1.13
N GLY A 109 -7.78 -40.74 -0.28
CA GLY A 109 -7.60 -40.99 1.14
C GLY A 109 -7.27 -42.47 1.34
N ASP A 110 -6.09 -42.73 1.87
CA ASP A 110 -5.64 -44.04 2.35
C ASP A 110 -6.15 -44.19 3.79
N ASP A 111 -7.05 -45.14 4.03
CA ASP A 111 -7.17 -45.80 5.33
C ASP A 111 -7.91 -47.14 5.16
N SER A 112 -7.13 -48.20 5.34
CA SER A 112 -7.54 -49.60 5.31
C SER A 112 -8.13 -50.04 6.64
N VAL A 113 -9.34 -50.64 6.67
CA VAL A 113 -9.62 -51.80 7.54
C VAL A 113 -10.81 -52.66 7.05
N ASP A 114 -10.53 -53.96 7.03
CA ASP A 114 -11.38 -55.15 7.18
C ASP A 114 -12.35 -55.66 6.10
N ALA A 115 -12.14 -56.95 5.84
CA ALA A 115 -12.79 -57.83 4.89
C ALA A 115 -13.95 -58.60 5.51
N ALA A 116 -15.00 -58.87 4.71
CA ALA A 116 -15.79 -60.09 4.82
C ALA A 116 -16.46 -60.47 3.48
N ALA A 117 -16.33 -61.75 3.15
CA ALA A 117 -16.66 -62.49 1.94
C ALA A 117 -18.09 -62.40 1.38
N GLY A 118 -18.21 -62.64 0.05
CA GLY A 118 -19.44 -63.10 -0.59
C GLY A 118 -19.46 -62.98 -2.12
N ASP A 119 -18.88 -63.96 -2.82
CA ASP A 119 -19.04 -64.24 -4.27
C ASP A 119 -20.26 -65.21 -4.48
N PRO A 120 -20.79 -65.52 -5.70
CA PRO A 120 -20.38 -65.07 -7.04
C PRO A 120 -21.52 -64.83 -8.08
N ALA A 121 -21.09 -64.32 -9.24
CA ALA A 121 -21.52 -64.65 -10.61
C ALA A 121 -22.93 -64.29 -11.11
N ALA A 122 -22.98 -63.32 -12.05
CA ALA A 122 -23.71 -63.48 -13.30
C ALA A 122 -22.96 -62.75 -14.44
N THR A 123 -22.49 -63.54 -15.41
CA THR A 123 -21.83 -63.11 -16.64
C THR A 123 -22.88 -62.78 -17.69
N VAL A 124 -22.88 -61.56 -18.23
CA VAL A 124 -23.41 -61.27 -19.59
C VAL A 124 -22.47 -60.28 -20.27
N GLU A 125 -22.08 -60.65 -21.48
CA GLU A 125 -21.14 -60.00 -22.40
C GLU A 125 -21.64 -58.65 -22.99
N PRO A 126 -20.72 -57.88 -23.62
CA PRO A 126 -20.83 -56.44 -23.80
C PRO A 126 -21.38 -56.06 -25.19
N ALA A 127 -22.28 -55.09 -25.24
CA ALA A 127 -22.52 -54.26 -26.42
C ALA A 127 -23.37 -53.05 -26.03
N ALA A 128 -23.04 -51.88 -26.59
CA ALA A 128 -23.71 -50.59 -26.43
C ALA A 128 -23.27 -49.72 -25.23
N THR A 129 -22.00 -49.32 -25.19
CA THR A 129 -21.55 -48.13 -24.43
C THR A 129 -20.67 -47.18 -25.24
N ALA A 130 -20.49 -47.39 -26.55
CA ALA A 130 -19.69 -46.49 -27.38
C ALA A 130 -20.45 -45.26 -27.90
N GLU A 131 -21.78 -45.21 -27.79
CA GLU A 131 -22.58 -44.08 -28.29
C GLU A 131 -23.05 -43.12 -27.18
N THR A 132 -22.99 -43.52 -25.90
CA THR A 132 -23.39 -42.67 -24.77
C THR A 132 -22.23 -41.87 -24.17
N SER A 133 -20.98 -42.16 -24.57
CA SER A 133 -19.80 -41.38 -24.17
C SER A 133 -19.51 -40.17 -25.08
N ALA A 134 -20.27 -39.99 -26.16
CA ALA A 134 -20.19 -38.82 -27.03
C ALA A 134 -21.31 -37.78 -26.75
N GLU A 135 -22.34 -38.14 -25.98
CA GLU A 135 -23.50 -37.29 -25.72
C GLU A 135 -23.37 -36.43 -24.44
N VAL A 136 -22.22 -36.50 -23.75
CA VAL A 136 -21.87 -35.62 -22.62
C VAL A 136 -20.89 -34.51 -23.06
N ALA A 137 -20.60 -34.38 -24.36
CA ALA A 137 -19.60 -33.48 -24.94
C ALA A 137 -20.15 -32.12 -25.44
N ALA A 138 -21.10 -31.50 -24.72
CA ALA A 138 -21.54 -30.13 -25.03
C ALA A 138 -22.33 -29.47 -23.89
N GLU A 139 -21.64 -28.90 -22.90
CA GLU A 139 -22.15 -27.69 -22.25
C GLU A 139 -21.34 -26.49 -22.77
N LEU A 140 -21.61 -26.16 -24.03
CA LEU A 140 -21.16 -24.93 -24.67
C LEU A 140 -21.71 -23.74 -23.87
N VAL A 141 -20.83 -22.85 -23.41
CA VAL A 141 -21.22 -21.57 -22.77
C VAL A 141 -22.26 -20.87 -23.66
N SER A 142 -23.47 -20.65 -23.14
CA SER A 142 -24.55 -19.98 -23.88
C SER A 142 -24.18 -18.51 -24.16
N SER A 143 -24.83 -17.88 -25.14
CA SER A 143 -24.45 -16.49 -25.49
C SER A 143 -24.75 -15.58 -24.31
N ILE A 144 -23.97 -14.52 -24.12
CA ILE A 144 -24.15 -13.60 -22.99
C ILE A 144 -25.54 -12.96 -22.97
N GLU A 145 -26.15 -12.74 -24.14
CA GLU A 145 -27.54 -12.27 -24.27
C GLU A 145 -28.54 -13.23 -23.60
N GLN A 146 -28.29 -14.54 -23.64
CA GLN A 146 -29.14 -15.57 -23.03
C GLN A 146 -28.91 -15.71 -21.52
N ARG A 147 -27.83 -15.13 -20.98
CA ARG A 147 -27.44 -15.20 -19.57
C ARG A 147 -27.68 -13.89 -18.81
N GLN A 148 -28.39 -12.94 -19.43
CA GLN A 148 -28.81 -11.71 -18.77
C GLN A 148 -29.67 -12.03 -17.54
N PRO A 149 -29.47 -11.36 -16.40
CA PRO A 149 -30.32 -11.56 -15.24
C PRO A 149 -31.72 -11.01 -15.52
N GLU A 150 -32.76 -11.71 -15.05
CA GLU A 150 -34.15 -11.27 -15.24
C GLU A 150 -34.46 -9.95 -14.53
N GLN A 151 -33.72 -9.64 -13.47
CA GLN A 151 -33.82 -8.40 -12.70
C GLN A 151 -32.44 -7.76 -12.52
N PRO A 152 -32.35 -6.42 -12.42
CA PRO A 152 -31.11 -5.75 -12.09
C PRO A 152 -30.55 -6.27 -10.77
N LEU A 153 -29.25 -6.60 -10.76
CA LEU A 153 -28.58 -7.04 -9.54
C LEU A 153 -28.54 -5.92 -8.51
N THR A 154 -28.62 -6.27 -7.22
CA THR A 154 -28.37 -5.34 -6.12
C THR A 154 -26.87 -5.06 -5.95
N GLU A 155 -26.48 -4.01 -5.22
CA GLU A 155 -25.05 -3.71 -4.99
C GLU A 155 -24.36 -4.86 -4.24
N SER A 156 -25.05 -5.45 -3.26
CA SER A 156 -24.57 -6.63 -2.52
C SER A 156 -24.29 -7.81 -3.47
N GLN A 157 -25.22 -8.10 -4.37
CA GLN A 157 -25.08 -9.17 -5.37
C GLN A 157 -23.94 -8.90 -6.36
N ARG A 158 -23.79 -7.64 -6.82
CA ARG A 158 -22.68 -7.27 -7.73
C ARG A 158 -21.34 -7.43 -7.05
N ARG A 159 -21.22 -7.00 -5.79
CA ARG A 159 -20.01 -7.15 -4.98
C ARG A 159 -19.65 -8.61 -4.72
N GLU A 160 -20.64 -9.43 -4.33
CA GLU A 160 -20.45 -10.86 -4.09
C GLU A 160 -19.95 -11.58 -5.35
N ARG A 161 -20.66 -11.41 -6.47
CA ARG A 161 -20.26 -12.01 -7.75
C ARG A 161 -18.86 -11.58 -8.18
N SER A 162 -18.53 -10.30 -8.00
CA SER A 162 -17.20 -9.83 -8.40
C SER A 162 -16.08 -10.42 -7.53
N ALA A 163 -16.31 -10.59 -6.24
CA ALA A 163 -15.38 -11.25 -5.34
C ALA A 163 -15.18 -12.74 -5.69
N GLU A 164 -16.25 -13.43 -6.09
CA GLU A 164 -16.19 -14.83 -6.52
C GLU A 164 -15.46 -14.98 -7.86
N ASN A 165 -15.81 -14.13 -8.83
CA ASN A 165 -15.19 -14.10 -10.15
C ASN A 165 -13.68 -13.90 -10.05
N ILE A 166 -13.24 -12.85 -9.34
CA ILE A 166 -11.80 -12.55 -9.24
C ILE A 166 -11.03 -13.66 -8.52
N LYS A 167 -11.65 -14.34 -7.55
CA LYS A 167 -11.06 -15.48 -6.84
C LYS A 167 -10.84 -16.66 -7.78
N LYS A 168 -11.85 -17.01 -8.60
CA LYS A 168 -11.73 -18.09 -9.60
C LYS A 168 -10.71 -17.77 -10.69
N ILE A 169 -10.72 -16.53 -11.20
CA ILE A 169 -9.72 -16.05 -12.16
C ILE A 169 -8.31 -16.19 -11.58
N ALA A 170 -8.09 -15.71 -10.36
CA ALA A 170 -6.78 -15.76 -9.74
C ALA A 170 -6.30 -17.20 -9.51
N ALA A 171 -7.20 -18.11 -9.12
CA ALA A 171 -6.88 -19.53 -9.00
C ALA A 171 -6.43 -20.15 -10.34
N ALA A 172 -7.14 -19.85 -11.44
CA ALA A 172 -6.78 -20.33 -12.77
C ALA A 172 -5.45 -19.76 -13.28
N ILE A 173 -5.15 -18.49 -13.00
CA ILE A 173 -3.83 -17.89 -13.32
C ILE A 173 -2.72 -18.59 -12.53
N ILE A 174 -2.95 -18.91 -11.25
CA ILE A 174 -1.96 -19.59 -10.42
C ILE A 174 -1.68 -21.00 -10.94
N GLU A 175 -2.72 -21.75 -11.31
CA GLU A 175 -2.54 -23.09 -11.90
C GLU A 175 -1.81 -23.02 -13.24
N TYR A 176 -2.19 -22.08 -14.12
CA TYR A 176 -1.44 -21.79 -15.36
C TYR A 176 0.04 -21.54 -15.05
N THR A 177 0.31 -20.69 -14.08
CA THR A 177 1.68 -20.28 -13.70
C THR A 177 2.47 -21.46 -13.12
N TYR A 178 1.81 -22.32 -12.34
CA TYR A 178 2.43 -23.53 -11.80
C TYR A 178 2.87 -24.50 -12.89
N ARG A 179 2.05 -24.70 -13.93
CA ARG A 179 2.38 -25.59 -15.05
C ARG A 179 3.38 -25.00 -16.03
N ASN A 180 3.31 -23.70 -16.27
CA ASN A 180 4.12 -23.05 -17.29
C ASN A 180 5.40 -22.40 -16.74
N GLY A 181 5.52 -22.31 -15.40
CA GLY A 181 6.67 -21.73 -14.70
C GLY A 181 6.69 -20.20 -14.68
N GLU A 182 5.79 -19.53 -15.41
CA GLU A 182 5.75 -18.08 -15.59
C GLU A 182 4.30 -17.58 -15.61
N PHE A 183 4.07 -16.37 -15.10
CA PHE A 183 2.76 -15.70 -15.20
C PHE A 183 2.41 -15.41 -16.66
N PRO A 184 1.11 -15.50 -17.03
CA PRO A 184 0.70 -15.24 -18.39
C PRO A 184 0.88 -13.76 -18.75
N LYS A 185 1.02 -13.46 -20.05
CA LYS A 185 1.16 -12.09 -20.56
C LYS A 185 -0.11 -11.61 -21.28
N PRO A 186 -0.32 -10.28 -21.39
CA PRO A 186 -1.47 -9.72 -22.12
C PRO A 186 -1.68 -10.38 -23.50
N GLY A 187 -0.59 -10.63 -24.22
CA GLY A 187 -0.55 -11.34 -25.50
C GLY A 187 0.07 -12.73 -25.44
N GLU A 188 -0.43 -13.59 -24.55
CA GLU A 188 0.17 -14.91 -24.31
C GLU A 188 0.07 -15.85 -25.52
N ILE A 189 -1.08 -15.86 -26.19
CA ILE A 189 -1.28 -16.63 -27.41
C ILE A 189 -0.84 -15.77 -28.60
N LYS A 190 -0.03 -16.38 -29.46
CA LYS A 190 0.56 -15.73 -30.62
C LYS A 190 0.34 -16.58 -31.85
N SER A 191 0.23 -15.91 -32.99
CA SER A 191 0.29 -16.59 -34.29
C SER A 191 1.68 -17.23 -34.51
N GLU A 192 1.80 -18.08 -35.53
CA GLU A 192 3.08 -18.64 -35.98
C GLU A 192 4.14 -17.56 -36.27
N GLY A 193 3.71 -16.34 -36.64
CA GLY A 193 4.58 -15.18 -36.84
C GLY A 193 5.03 -14.46 -35.56
N GLY A 194 4.63 -14.94 -34.39
CA GLY A 194 4.96 -14.36 -33.08
C GLY A 194 4.14 -13.11 -32.72
N ILE A 195 3.08 -12.81 -33.48
CA ILE A 195 2.20 -11.66 -33.23
C ILE A 195 1.16 -12.06 -32.18
N PRO A 196 1.00 -11.31 -31.08
CA PRO A 196 -0.09 -11.52 -30.12
C PRO A 196 -1.47 -11.48 -30.77
N THR A 197 -2.25 -12.54 -30.60
CA THR A 197 -3.58 -12.67 -31.21
C THR A 197 -4.69 -12.68 -30.18
N LEU A 198 -4.49 -13.36 -29.04
CA LEU A 198 -5.51 -13.55 -28.00
C LEU A 198 -4.99 -13.28 -26.59
N SER A 199 -5.90 -12.88 -25.71
CA SER A 199 -5.66 -12.59 -24.29
C SER A 199 -5.20 -13.81 -23.50
N TRP A 200 -4.45 -13.59 -22.42
CA TRP A 200 -4.22 -14.60 -21.39
C TRP A 200 -5.52 -15.19 -20.83
N ARG A 201 -6.63 -14.45 -20.86
CA ARG A 201 -7.95 -14.95 -20.44
C ARG A 201 -8.38 -16.15 -21.25
N VAL A 202 -8.03 -16.19 -22.54
CA VAL A 202 -8.21 -17.37 -23.40
C VAL A 202 -7.22 -18.47 -23.01
N ALA A 203 -5.96 -18.11 -22.74
CA ALA A 203 -4.94 -19.08 -22.35
C ALA A 203 -5.27 -19.83 -21.04
N ILE A 204 -6.05 -19.23 -20.14
CA ILE A 204 -6.42 -19.86 -18.87
C ILE A 204 -7.74 -20.65 -18.90
N LEU A 205 -8.48 -20.66 -20.02
CA LEU A 205 -9.77 -21.36 -20.13
C LEU A 205 -9.75 -22.84 -19.69
N PRO A 206 -8.74 -23.66 -20.05
CA PRO A 206 -8.67 -25.05 -19.58
C PRO A 206 -8.63 -25.18 -18.06
N TYR A 207 -8.03 -24.20 -17.38
CA TYR A 207 -7.91 -24.18 -15.91
C TYR A 207 -9.17 -23.67 -15.22
N LEU A 208 -10.10 -23.10 -15.99
CA LEU A 208 -11.46 -22.75 -15.56
C LEU A 208 -12.49 -23.83 -15.94
N GLY A 209 -12.07 -24.90 -16.64
CA GLY A 209 -12.93 -25.98 -17.10
C GLY A 209 -13.59 -25.75 -18.46
N TYR A 210 -13.10 -24.80 -19.26
CA TYR A 210 -13.64 -24.46 -20.58
C TYR A 210 -12.77 -24.99 -21.73
N ASP A 211 -12.32 -26.24 -21.66
CA ASP A 211 -11.47 -26.89 -22.68
C ASP A 211 -12.10 -26.87 -24.08
N GLU A 212 -13.40 -27.14 -24.18
CA GLU A 212 -14.12 -27.16 -25.46
C GLU A 212 -14.19 -25.77 -26.11
N LEU A 213 -14.36 -24.71 -25.31
CA LEU A 213 -14.35 -23.33 -25.80
C LEU A 213 -12.92 -22.90 -26.19
N TYR A 214 -11.92 -23.32 -25.40
CA TYR A 214 -10.52 -23.07 -25.69
C TYR A 214 -10.13 -23.61 -27.08
N GLN A 215 -10.50 -24.85 -27.41
CA GLN A 215 -10.18 -25.49 -28.69
C GLN A 215 -10.87 -24.86 -29.90
N GLN A 216 -11.88 -24.03 -29.70
CA GLN A 216 -12.58 -23.35 -30.80
C GLN A 216 -11.86 -22.12 -31.32
N PHE A 217 -10.93 -21.53 -30.56
CA PHE A 217 -10.17 -20.36 -31.00
C PHE A 217 -9.16 -20.72 -32.09
N ASP A 218 -8.96 -19.81 -33.05
CA ASP A 218 -7.83 -19.88 -33.99
C ASP A 218 -6.68 -19.02 -33.46
N PRO A 219 -5.53 -19.61 -33.05
CA PRO A 219 -4.39 -18.86 -32.53
C PRO A 219 -3.72 -17.96 -33.58
N ASN A 220 -3.95 -18.19 -34.88
CA ASN A 220 -3.37 -17.40 -35.96
C ASN A 220 -4.22 -16.19 -36.36
N GLU A 221 -5.42 -16.05 -35.80
CA GLU A 221 -6.34 -14.95 -36.08
C GLU A 221 -6.40 -13.98 -34.88
N PRO A 222 -6.38 -12.64 -35.07
CA PRO A 222 -6.56 -11.72 -33.95
C PRO A 222 -7.94 -11.89 -33.30
N TRP A 223 -8.05 -11.45 -32.05
CA TRP A 223 -9.27 -11.51 -31.24
C TRP A 223 -10.54 -10.96 -31.94
N ASP A 224 -10.41 -9.97 -32.82
CA ASP A 224 -11.48 -9.31 -33.57
C ASP A 224 -11.64 -9.81 -35.02
N GLY A 225 -10.88 -10.84 -35.38
CA GLY A 225 -10.98 -11.52 -36.67
C GLY A 225 -12.34 -12.19 -36.91
N GLU A 226 -12.59 -12.58 -38.15
CA GLU A 226 -13.89 -13.11 -38.59
C GLU A 226 -14.35 -14.35 -37.81
N HIS A 227 -13.44 -15.27 -37.45
CA HIS A 227 -13.78 -16.47 -36.70
C HIS A 227 -13.78 -16.21 -35.18
N ASN A 228 -12.68 -15.69 -34.62
CA ASN A 228 -12.54 -15.44 -33.18
C ASN A 228 -13.55 -14.43 -32.62
N ARG A 229 -13.98 -13.43 -33.40
CA ARG A 229 -15.00 -12.46 -32.96
C ARG A 229 -16.35 -13.13 -32.64
N LYS A 230 -16.70 -14.23 -33.32
CA LYS A 230 -17.96 -14.96 -33.06
C LYS A 230 -17.97 -15.63 -31.68
N LEU A 231 -16.80 -15.84 -31.09
CA LEU A 231 -16.63 -16.45 -29.76
C LEU A 231 -16.70 -15.42 -28.63
N LEU A 232 -16.73 -14.10 -28.93
CA LEU A 232 -16.86 -13.06 -27.90
C LEU A 232 -18.12 -13.22 -27.06
N GLU A 233 -19.24 -13.59 -27.69
CA GLU A 233 -20.52 -13.82 -27.03
C GLU A 233 -20.50 -15.01 -26.06
N ARG A 234 -19.48 -15.87 -26.15
CA ARG A 234 -19.27 -17.05 -25.31
C ARG A 234 -18.40 -16.76 -24.09
N ILE A 235 -18.39 -15.50 -23.61
CA ILE A 235 -17.62 -15.06 -22.44
C ILE A 235 -17.93 -15.95 -21.22
N PRO A 236 -16.92 -16.58 -20.59
CA PRO A 236 -17.09 -17.33 -19.34
C PRO A 236 -17.70 -16.51 -18.21
N ASP A 237 -18.49 -17.13 -17.34
CA ASP A 237 -19.17 -16.46 -16.22
C ASP A 237 -18.19 -15.71 -15.31
N GLU A 238 -16.99 -16.26 -15.11
CA GLU A 238 -15.93 -15.66 -14.31
C GLU A 238 -15.46 -14.30 -14.86
N PHE A 239 -15.51 -14.09 -16.17
CA PHE A 239 -15.10 -12.83 -16.79
C PHE A 239 -16.25 -11.83 -16.97
N VAL A 240 -17.50 -12.26 -16.78
CA VAL A 240 -18.67 -11.40 -16.90
C VAL A 240 -18.68 -10.37 -15.78
N SER A 241 -18.74 -9.09 -16.15
CA SER A 241 -18.90 -8.03 -15.18
C SER A 241 -20.35 -7.94 -14.70
N PRO A 242 -20.58 -7.91 -13.37
CA PRO A 242 -21.93 -7.85 -12.81
C PRO A 242 -22.62 -6.49 -13.04
N GLU A 243 -21.94 -5.50 -13.63
CA GLU A 243 -22.49 -4.20 -13.98
C GLU A 243 -23.19 -4.16 -15.33
N ARG A 244 -22.80 -5.05 -16.26
CA ARG A 244 -23.12 -4.87 -17.70
C ARG A 244 -23.55 -6.12 -18.43
N PHE A 245 -23.08 -7.29 -18.02
CA PHE A 245 -23.40 -8.54 -18.71
C PHE A 245 -23.19 -8.47 -20.23
N ASP A 246 -22.05 -7.95 -20.68
CA ASP A 246 -21.70 -7.90 -22.11
C ASP A 246 -20.41 -8.70 -22.39
N THR A 247 -19.84 -8.56 -23.59
CA THR A 247 -18.60 -9.25 -24.00
C THR A 247 -17.33 -8.64 -23.41
N LYS A 248 -17.43 -7.57 -22.63
CA LYS A 248 -16.29 -6.91 -21.99
C LYS A 248 -16.13 -7.38 -20.56
N THR A 249 -14.87 -7.38 -20.13
CA THR A 249 -14.48 -7.74 -18.78
C THR A 249 -13.82 -6.57 -18.06
N ASN A 250 -14.14 -6.45 -16.78
CA ASN A 250 -13.53 -5.49 -15.87
C ASN A 250 -12.33 -6.12 -15.11
N TYR A 251 -12.04 -7.41 -15.30
CA TYR A 251 -10.95 -8.10 -14.57
C TYR A 251 -9.65 -8.08 -15.37
N LEU A 252 -8.73 -7.17 -15.01
CA LEU A 252 -7.48 -6.95 -15.74
C LEU A 252 -6.24 -7.22 -14.88
N GLY A 253 -5.19 -7.77 -15.51
CA GLY A 253 -3.87 -7.89 -14.89
C GLY A 253 -3.17 -6.52 -14.91
N PRO A 254 -2.57 -6.03 -13.82
CA PRO A 254 -1.70 -4.85 -13.88
C PRO A 254 -0.50 -5.11 -14.78
N ALA A 255 -0.38 -4.36 -15.87
CA ALA A 255 0.66 -4.55 -16.88
C ALA A 255 1.59 -3.33 -16.93
N TYR A 256 2.76 -3.44 -16.34
CA TYR A 256 3.86 -2.48 -16.43
C TYR A 256 5.19 -3.21 -16.30
N ARG A 257 6.32 -2.60 -16.71
CA ARG A 257 7.64 -3.25 -16.82
C ARG A 257 8.04 -4.13 -15.63
N THR A 258 7.70 -3.72 -14.41
CA THR A 258 8.04 -4.40 -13.15
C THR A 258 6.87 -5.17 -12.52
N PHE A 259 5.74 -5.30 -13.21
CA PHE A 259 4.54 -6.01 -12.73
C PHE A 259 4.49 -7.44 -13.29
N LEU A 260 3.66 -8.30 -12.71
CA LEU A 260 3.55 -9.71 -13.10
C LEU A 260 3.16 -9.89 -14.57
N PHE A 261 2.32 -9.01 -15.12
CA PHE A 261 1.92 -9.01 -16.54
C PHE A 261 2.80 -8.11 -17.42
N GLY A 262 3.93 -7.62 -16.88
CA GLY A 262 4.89 -6.74 -17.56
C GLY A 262 5.76 -7.39 -18.63
N ASP A 263 6.77 -6.66 -19.10
CA ASP A 263 7.70 -7.11 -20.15
C ASP A 263 8.54 -8.33 -19.73
N GLN A 264 8.89 -8.42 -18.44
CA GLN A 264 9.73 -9.52 -17.93
C GLN A 264 8.92 -10.79 -17.69
N ARG A 265 9.41 -11.93 -18.16
CA ARG A 265 8.85 -13.24 -17.83
C ARG A 265 9.24 -13.60 -16.39
N ILE A 266 8.25 -13.70 -15.51
CA ILE A 266 8.43 -13.90 -14.07
C ILE A 266 7.61 -15.12 -13.66
N GLY A 267 8.23 -16.02 -12.90
CA GLY A 267 7.55 -17.14 -12.23
C GLY A 267 7.28 -16.86 -10.76
N PRO A 268 6.67 -17.79 -10.02
CA PRO A 268 6.35 -17.63 -8.59
C PRO A 268 7.58 -17.27 -7.73
N ASN A 269 8.76 -17.81 -8.08
CA ASN A 269 10.02 -17.57 -7.38
C ASN A 269 10.65 -16.20 -7.69
N GLY A 270 10.15 -15.49 -8.70
CA GLY A 270 10.64 -14.16 -9.10
C GLY A 270 9.89 -13.00 -8.44
N ILE A 271 8.94 -13.29 -7.54
CA ILE A 271 8.24 -12.28 -6.74
C ILE A 271 9.06 -12.01 -5.48
N GLU A 272 9.89 -10.98 -5.52
CA GLU A 272 10.86 -10.65 -4.46
C GLU A 272 10.18 -10.30 -3.13
N ASP A 273 9.04 -9.60 -3.17
CA ASP A 273 8.23 -9.29 -1.99
C ASP A 273 7.30 -10.45 -1.56
N GLY A 274 7.25 -11.52 -2.35
CA GLY A 274 6.41 -12.70 -2.17
C GLY A 274 4.98 -12.52 -2.67
N ALA A 275 4.37 -13.61 -3.13
CA ALA A 275 3.03 -13.64 -3.72
C ALA A 275 1.93 -13.02 -2.83
N ALA A 276 2.11 -13.07 -1.51
CA ALA A 276 1.18 -12.52 -0.53
C ALA A 276 1.20 -10.99 -0.42
N ASN A 277 2.15 -10.31 -1.08
CA ASN A 277 2.30 -8.86 -1.09
C ASN A 277 2.17 -8.25 -2.49
N THR A 278 1.96 -9.06 -3.53
CA THR A 278 1.82 -8.61 -4.92
C THR A 278 0.40 -8.89 -5.42
N ILE A 279 -0.24 -7.92 -6.06
CA ILE A 279 -1.56 -8.02 -6.70
C ILE A 279 -1.40 -8.65 -8.07
N LEU A 280 -2.28 -9.61 -8.36
CA LEU A 280 -2.28 -10.38 -9.59
C LEU A 280 -3.28 -9.85 -10.62
N VAL A 281 -4.49 -9.52 -10.18
CA VAL A 281 -5.59 -9.07 -11.01
C VAL A 281 -6.44 -8.06 -10.24
N VAL A 282 -7.01 -7.08 -10.94
CA VAL A 282 -7.84 -6.00 -10.39
C VAL A 282 -9.14 -5.86 -11.17
N GLU A 283 -10.20 -5.44 -10.48
CA GLU A 283 -11.45 -4.96 -11.06
C GLU A 283 -11.27 -3.48 -11.43
N VAL A 284 -11.34 -3.18 -12.73
CA VAL A 284 -11.28 -1.81 -13.25
C VAL A 284 -12.67 -1.24 -13.48
N ASP A 285 -12.76 0.08 -13.49
CA ASP A 285 -13.96 0.82 -13.84
C ASP A 285 -14.37 0.54 -15.29
N ASP A 286 -15.67 0.69 -15.53
CA ASP A 286 -16.34 0.44 -16.79
C ASP A 286 -15.71 1.10 -18.02
N GLN A 287 -15.10 2.26 -17.85
CA GLN A 287 -14.41 3.02 -18.90
C GLN A 287 -13.11 2.34 -19.40
N PHE A 288 -12.53 1.43 -18.61
CA PHE A 288 -11.27 0.74 -18.91
C PHE A 288 -11.45 -0.73 -19.28
N ALA A 289 -12.69 -1.23 -19.26
CA ALA A 289 -12.95 -2.61 -19.64
C ALA A 289 -12.66 -2.87 -21.12
N VAL A 290 -12.24 -4.10 -21.39
CA VAL A 290 -11.83 -4.56 -22.72
C VAL A 290 -12.62 -5.81 -23.09
N GLU A 291 -12.75 -6.06 -24.40
CA GLU A 291 -13.26 -7.35 -24.88
C GLU A 291 -12.42 -8.48 -24.28
N TRP A 292 -13.06 -9.51 -23.72
CA TRP A 292 -12.35 -10.48 -22.87
C TRP A 292 -11.27 -11.28 -23.61
N THR A 293 -11.38 -11.44 -24.94
CA THR A 293 -10.38 -12.13 -25.78
C THR A 293 -9.28 -11.21 -26.28
N ARG A 294 -9.41 -9.89 -26.12
CA ARG A 294 -8.44 -8.89 -26.59
C ARG A 294 -7.15 -8.95 -25.76
N PRO A 295 -5.97 -9.02 -26.38
CA PRO A 295 -4.68 -9.05 -25.68
C PRO A 295 -4.27 -7.67 -25.14
N GLN A 296 -5.10 -7.11 -24.26
CA GLN A 296 -4.91 -5.84 -23.60
C GLN A 296 -5.28 -6.00 -22.12
N ASP A 297 -4.55 -5.29 -21.28
CA ASP A 297 -4.68 -5.33 -19.82
C ASP A 297 -4.58 -3.92 -19.24
N TYR A 298 -4.58 -3.83 -17.91
CA TYR A 298 -4.51 -2.56 -17.19
C TYR A 298 -3.08 -1.98 -17.26
N ASP A 299 -2.82 -1.29 -18.36
CA ASP A 299 -1.63 -0.48 -18.59
C ASP A 299 -1.96 0.98 -18.21
N ALA A 300 -1.90 1.27 -16.91
CA ALA A 300 -1.92 2.65 -16.43
C ALA A 300 -0.58 3.29 -16.84
N PRO A 301 -0.55 4.34 -17.69
CA PRO A 301 0.71 4.85 -18.22
C PRO A 301 1.47 5.62 -17.13
N ALA A 302 2.29 4.90 -16.36
CA ALA A 302 3.48 5.37 -15.66
C ALA A 302 3.36 6.38 -14.49
N LEU A 303 2.25 6.39 -13.70
CA LEU A 303 2.16 6.76 -12.24
C LEU A 303 0.77 7.29 -11.75
N HIS A 304 -0.33 7.02 -12.45
CA HIS A 304 -1.70 7.25 -11.93
C HIS A 304 -2.46 5.91 -11.81
N LEU A 305 -1.90 4.96 -11.05
CA LEU A 305 -2.39 3.60 -10.82
C LEU A 305 -3.79 3.55 -10.17
N LYS A 306 -4.28 4.66 -9.63
CA LYS A 306 -5.67 4.78 -9.17
C LYS A 306 -6.65 5.01 -10.31
N GLN A 307 -6.19 5.51 -11.46
CA GLN A 307 -7.07 5.93 -12.53
C GLN A 307 -7.82 4.72 -13.08
N GLY A 308 -9.14 4.73 -12.90
CA GLY A 308 -9.95 3.60 -13.34
C GLY A 308 -10.12 2.51 -12.31
N LEU A 309 -9.82 2.75 -11.03
CA LEU A 309 -10.09 1.82 -9.95
C LEU A 309 -11.11 2.43 -8.98
N GLY A 310 -12.07 1.62 -8.56
CA GLY A 310 -12.83 1.82 -7.34
C GLY A 310 -14.12 2.65 -7.42
N LYS A 311 -14.58 3.00 -8.64
CA LYS A 311 -15.91 3.62 -8.82
C LYS A 311 -17.05 2.61 -8.73
N LEU A 312 -16.81 1.36 -9.08
CA LEU A 312 -17.86 0.33 -9.13
C LEU A 312 -18.40 -0.08 -7.76
N ARG A 313 -17.59 0.04 -6.70
CA ARG A 313 -17.95 -0.41 -5.33
C ARG A 313 -18.08 0.74 -4.34
N GLY A 314 -17.71 1.96 -4.72
CA GLY A 314 -17.79 3.18 -3.90
C GLY A 314 -16.74 3.31 -2.78
N ASP A 315 -16.33 2.20 -2.18
CA ASP A 315 -15.35 2.12 -1.07
C ASP A 315 -13.96 1.62 -1.51
N GLY A 316 -13.84 1.04 -2.70
CA GLY A 316 -12.58 0.52 -3.22
C GLY A 316 -12.73 -0.23 -4.54
N ALA A 317 -11.63 -0.84 -4.99
CA ALA A 317 -11.62 -1.77 -6.12
C ALA A 317 -11.41 -3.19 -5.61
N ILE A 318 -12.18 -4.14 -6.13
CA ILE A 318 -11.93 -5.56 -5.84
C ILE A 318 -10.66 -6.00 -6.58
N ALA A 319 -9.78 -6.71 -5.89
CA ALA A 319 -8.52 -7.23 -6.45
C ALA A 319 -8.23 -8.62 -5.89
N ALA A 320 -7.28 -9.34 -6.49
CA ALA A 320 -6.72 -10.55 -5.90
C ALA A 320 -5.19 -10.46 -5.77
N TRP A 321 -4.68 -10.88 -4.61
CA TRP A 321 -3.24 -11.09 -4.41
C TRP A 321 -2.75 -12.27 -5.26
N ALA A 322 -1.45 -12.36 -5.54
CA ALA A 322 -0.84 -13.47 -6.27
C ALA A 322 -0.90 -14.82 -5.54
N THR A 323 -1.41 -14.84 -4.30
CA THR A 323 -1.83 -16.07 -3.61
C THR A 323 -3.24 -16.53 -3.99
N GLY A 324 -3.99 -15.77 -4.79
CA GLY A 324 -5.38 -16.04 -5.15
C GLY A 324 -6.40 -15.47 -4.17
N MET A 325 -5.94 -14.77 -3.13
CA MET A 325 -6.84 -14.19 -2.13
C MET A 325 -7.51 -12.92 -2.65
N PRO A 326 -8.86 -12.84 -2.65
CA PRO A 326 -9.56 -11.61 -2.96
C PRO A 326 -9.40 -10.57 -1.83
N THR A 327 -9.41 -9.30 -2.20
CA THR A 327 -9.31 -8.16 -1.29
C THR A 327 -10.03 -6.95 -1.87
N LEU A 328 -10.44 -6.02 -1.01
CA LEU A 328 -10.81 -4.69 -1.42
C LEU A 328 -9.58 -3.77 -1.28
N LEU A 329 -9.13 -3.18 -2.38
CA LEU A 329 -8.16 -2.09 -2.37
C LEU A 329 -8.91 -0.79 -2.07
N PRO A 330 -8.66 -0.12 -0.94
CA PRO A 330 -9.45 1.04 -0.56
C PRO A 330 -9.17 2.22 -1.47
N ASN A 331 -10.18 3.06 -1.73
CA ASN A 331 -10.04 4.25 -2.60
C ASN A 331 -8.97 5.25 -2.12
N ASN A 332 -8.63 5.21 -0.83
CA ASN A 332 -7.58 6.04 -0.24
C ASN A 332 -6.16 5.47 -0.36
N ALA A 333 -5.98 4.24 -0.87
CA ALA A 333 -4.66 3.63 -1.11
C ALA A 333 -3.77 4.55 -1.96
N SER A 334 -2.58 4.94 -1.52
CA SER A 334 -1.72 5.87 -2.28
C SER A 334 -1.14 5.26 -3.56
N GLU A 335 -0.72 6.10 -4.50
CA GLU A 335 -0.08 5.65 -5.75
C GLU A 335 1.16 4.78 -5.47
N GLN A 336 1.98 5.19 -4.50
CA GLN A 336 3.13 4.39 -4.07
C GLN A 336 2.69 3.06 -3.47
N GLN A 337 1.58 3.05 -2.71
CA GLN A 337 1.06 1.82 -2.14
C GLN A 337 0.60 0.84 -3.22
N LEU A 338 -0.11 1.32 -4.24
CA LEU A 338 -0.51 0.52 -5.39
C LEU A 338 0.70 0.06 -6.20
N MET A 339 1.70 0.93 -6.42
CA MET A 339 2.94 0.58 -7.11
C MET A 339 3.68 -0.56 -6.41
N ASN A 340 3.88 -0.43 -5.10
CA ASN A 340 4.51 -1.45 -4.27
C ASN A 340 3.72 -2.77 -4.28
N ALA A 341 2.39 -2.70 -4.37
CA ALA A 341 1.55 -3.87 -4.44
C ALA A 341 1.51 -4.48 -5.85
N PHE A 342 1.74 -3.73 -6.93
CA PHE A 342 1.67 -4.26 -8.30
C PHE A 342 3.02 -4.81 -8.78
N THR A 343 4.13 -4.30 -8.22
CA THR A 343 5.48 -4.73 -8.59
C THR A 343 5.86 -6.10 -8.03
N HIS A 344 6.61 -6.87 -8.82
CA HIS A 344 7.22 -8.13 -8.37
C HIS A 344 8.62 -7.91 -7.77
N GLU A 345 9.25 -6.75 -8.02
CA GLU A 345 10.55 -6.37 -7.46
C GLU A 345 10.42 -5.99 -5.98
N ALA A 346 11.50 -6.11 -5.22
CA ALA A 346 11.53 -5.75 -3.81
C ALA A 346 11.24 -4.25 -3.65
N SER A 347 10.09 -3.95 -3.06
CA SER A 347 9.70 -2.59 -2.69
C SER A 347 10.28 -2.21 -1.32
N ASP A 348 10.02 -0.98 -0.86
CA ASP A 348 10.49 -0.44 0.45
C ASP A 348 9.90 -1.16 1.70
N GLY A 349 9.42 -2.40 1.55
CA GLY A 349 8.99 -3.28 2.63
C GLY A 349 7.50 -3.18 2.98
N GLN A 350 6.67 -2.64 2.07
CA GLN A 350 5.22 -2.61 2.25
C GLN A 350 4.67 -4.04 2.28
N LYS A 351 3.85 -4.34 3.29
CA LYS A 351 3.16 -5.64 3.39
C LYS A 351 1.70 -5.47 3.02
N ALA A 352 1.09 -6.53 2.51
CA ALA A 352 -0.30 -6.51 2.09
C ALA A 352 -1.26 -6.13 3.21
N VAL A 353 -0.91 -6.26 4.51
CA VAL A 353 -1.73 -5.76 5.63
C VAL A 353 -2.07 -4.27 5.53
N VAL A 354 -1.22 -3.48 4.87
CA VAL A 354 -1.42 -2.03 4.68
C VAL A 354 -2.64 -1.78 3.80
N LEU A 355 -2.79 -2.53 2.71
CA LEU A 355 -3.82 -2.34 1.69
C LEU A 355 -5.00 -3.31 1.80
N HIS A 356 -4.78 -4.49 2.38
CA HIS A 356 -5.78 -5.53 2.42
C HIS A 356 -6.97 -5.08 3.27
N ARG A 357 -8.14 -4.96 2.64
CA ARG A 357 -9.42 -4.83 3.33
C ARG A 357 -10.31 -6.02 2.99
N PRO A 358 -11.12 -6.50 3.97
CA PRO A 358 -12.13 -7.50 3.68
C PRO A 358 -13.16 -6.92 2.71
N ILE A 359 -13.70 -7.76 1.84
CA ILE A 359 -14.83 -7.39 0.99
C ILE A 359 -16.08 -7.54 1.86
N THR A 360 -16.63 -6.44 2.35
CA THR A 360 -17.86 -6.39 3.16
C THR A 360 -19.09 -6.52 2.27
N ILE A 361 -19.95 -7.49 2.55
CA ILE A 361 -21.24 -7.68 1.88
C ILE A 361 -22.32 -7.41 2.94
N ASP A 362 -22.92 -6.22 2.91
CA ASP A 362 -23.91 -5.81 3.91
C ASP A 362 -25.30 -6.37 3.57
N VAL A 363 -25.52 -7.65 3.86
CA VAL A 363 -26.79 -8.35 3.62
C VAL A 363 -27.95 -7.76 4.46
N ALA A 364 -27.64 -7.06 5.56
CA ALA A 364 -28.63 -6.54 6.50
C ALA A 364 -29.31 -5.23 6.06
N ALA A 365 -28.70 -4.45 5.17
CA ALA A 365 -29.25 -3.14 4.75
C ALA A 365 -30.39 -3.27 3.72
N GLU A 366 -30.37 -4.32 2.89
CA GLU A 366 -31.38 -4.53 1.83
C GLU A 366 -32.63 -5.27 2.35
N ALA A 367 -32.51 -6.17 3.33
CA ALA A 367 -33.67 -6.79 3.98
C ALA A 367 -34.58 -5.77 4.69
N ALA A 368 -34.01 -4.64 5.12
CA ALA A 368 -34.79 -3.53 5.67
C ALA A 368 -35.50 -2.71 4.58
N GLN A 369 -34.96 -2.61 3.36
CA GLN A 369 -35.57 -1.87 2.25
C GLN A 369 -36.70 -2.65 1.56
N ASP A 370 -36.56 -3.97 1.40
CA ASP A 370 -37.63 -4.82 0.84
C ASP A 370 -38.84 -4.93 1.77
N ALA A 371 -38.63 -4.88 3.09
CA ALA A 371 -39.72 -4.83 4.08
C ALA A 371 -40.50 -3.49 4.04
N ILE A 372 -39.85 -2.39 3.63
CA ILE A 372 -40.47 -1.06 3.52
C ILE A 372 -41.24 -0.92 2.19
N ALA A 373 -40.84 -1.64 1.13
CA ALA A 373 -41.54 -1.63 -0.16
C ALA A 373 -42.85 -2.44 -0.17
N ALA A 374 -43.02 -3.40 0.74
CA ALA A 374 -44.16 -4.34 0.74
C ALA A 374 -45.44 -3.83 1.45
N THR A 375 -45.45 -2.61 2.00
CA THR A 375 -46.62 -2.11 2.76
C THR A 375 -47.04 -0.71 2.30
N VAL A 376 -47.79 -0.64 1.19
CA VAL A 376 -48.49 0.58 0.76
C VAL A 376 -49.99 0.39 0.98
N GLU A 377 -50.52 0.97 2.05
CA GLU A 377 -51.84 1.63 2.02
C GLU A 377 -51.69 3.04 2.65
N PRO A 378 -52.40 4.07 2.12
CA PRO A 378 -52.09 5.45 2.42
C PRO A 378 -52.92 6.04 3.57
N MET A 379 -52.29 7.02 4.25
CA MET A 379 -52.83 8.20 4.98
C MET A 379 -52.52 8.25 6.49
N PRO A 380 -52.46 9.46 7.11
CA PRO A 380 -52.02 10.76 6.59
C PRO A 380 -50.84 11.34 7.40
N ALA A 381 -50.11 12.24 6.75
CA ALA A 381 -49.01 12.98 7.35
C ALA A 381 -49.49 13.91 8.49
N THR A 382 -48.79 13.84 9.62
CA THR A 382 -48.54 15.00 10.47
C THR A 382 -47.05 15.08 10.77
N PRO A 383 -46.39 16.23 10.54
CA PRO A 383 -44.97 16.40 10.77
C PRO A 383 -44.73 16.61 12.28
N ASN A 384 -43.83 15.84 12.89
CA ASN A 384 -43.28 16.22 14.18
C ASN A 384 -41.85 16.76 13.99
N PRO A 385 -41.63 18.07 14.21
CA PRO A 385 -40.33 18.72 14.10
C PRO A 385 -39.60 18.58 15.45
N ASN A 386 -38.59 17.72 15.51
CA ASN A 386 -37.40 17.90 16.36
C ASN A 386 -36.58 16.61 16.40
N VAL A 387 -35.66 16.49 15.45
CA VAL A 387 -34.33 15.91 15.70
C VAL A 387 -33.35 16.89 15.04
N PRO A 388 -32.42 17.51 15.78
CA PRO A 388 -31.35 18.27 15.16
C PRO A 388 -30.54 17.30 14.32
N ALA A 389 -30.47 17.55 13.01
CA ALA A 389 -29.51 16.89 12.16
C ALA A 389 -28.12 17.19 12.73
N ASP A 390 -27.39 16.16 13.14
CA ASP A 390 -25.98 16.28 13.48
C ASP A 390 -25.20 16.54 12.19
N GLN A 391 -25.15 17.82 11.82
CA GLN A 391 -24.28 18.37 10.78
C GLN A 391 -22.87 18.52 11.36
N SER A 392 -22.20 17.40 11.66
CA SER A 392 -20.80 17.42 12.12
C SER A 392 -19.90 16.38 11.44
N ALA A 393 -20.28 15.88 10.26
CA ALA A 393 -19.40 15.05 9.44
C ALA A 393 -19.30 15.51 7.96
N ALA A 394 -19.75 16.73 7.65
CA ALA A 394 -19.72 17.28 6.29
C ALA A 394 -18.78 18.47 6.11
N ASP A 395 -18.14 18.98 7.17
CA ASP A 395 -17.20 20.11 7.07
C ASP A 395 -15.76 19.67 7.30
N ALA A 396 -15.15 19.12 6.23
CA ALA A 396 -13.70 19.24 5.95
C ALA A 396 -13.30 18.73 4.54
N ALA A 397 -14.23 18.30 3.69
CA ALA A 397 -13.94 18.11 2.27
C ALA A 397 -13.83 19.48 1.60
N THR A 398 -12.66 20.09 1.77
CA THR A 398 -12.24 21.19 0.90
C THR A 398 -12.43 20.77 -0.55
N PRO A 399 -13.01 21.61 -1.43
CA PRO A 399 -13.11 21.32 -2.86
C PRO A 399 -11.75 20.85 -3.39
N ALA A 400 -11.70 19.68 -4.02
CA ALA A 400 -10.49 19.14 -4.60
C ALA A 400 -10.03 20.06 -5.74
N GLU A 401 -9.17 21.04 -5.42
CA GLU A 401 -8.36 21.72 -6.43
C GLU A 401 -7.58 20.63 -7.18
N MET A 402 -7.78 20.51 -8.49
CA MET A 402 -7.01 19.61 -9.35
C MET A 402 -5.52 19.96 -9.22
N ARG A 403 -4.77 19.16 -8.46
CA ARG A 403 -3.32 19.32 -8.30
C ARG A 403 -2.61 18.83 -9.56
N LEU A 404 -1.38 19.30 -9.78
CA LEU A 404 -0.59 18.91 -10.94
C LEU A 404 0.00 17.50 -10.74
N PRO A 405 0.08 16.67 -11.79
CA PRO A 405 0.78 15.40 -11.70
C PRO A 405 2.26 15.63 -11.40
N VAL A 406 2.90 14.67 -10.73
CA VAL A 406 4.34 14.72 -10.48
C VAL A 406 5.08 14.68 -11.83
N PRO A 407 6.01 15.62 -12.10
CA PRO A 407 6.76 15.64 -13.37
C PRO A 407 7.59 14.37 -13.58
N LYS A 408 7.78 13.98 -14.85
CA LYS A 408 8.50 12.74 -15.19
C LYS A 408 9.97 12.84 -14.81
N ALA A 409 10.61 11.71 -14.49
CA ALA A 409 12.04 11.67 -14.14
C ALA A 409 12.95 12.31 -15.22
N SER A 410 12.61 12.15 -16.51
CA SER A 410 13.35 12.78 -17.61
C SER A 410 13.22 14.30 -17.62
N GLU A 411 12.07 14.84 -17.22
CA GLU A 411 11.82 16.28 -17.12
C GLU A 411 12.56 16.86 -15.91
N LEU A 412 12.55 16.15 -14.78
CA LEU A 412 13.31 16.50 -13.57
C LEU A 412 14.83 16.42 -13.78
N ALA A 413 15.32 15.50 -14.62
CA ALA A 413 16.73 15.47 -14.99
C ALA A 413 17.14 16.74 -15.77
N ALA A 414 16.28 17.21 -16.68
CA ALA A 414 16.53 18.41 -17.47
C ALA A 414 16.49 19.72 -16.64
N THR A 415 15.69 19.76 -15.56
CA THR A 415 15.64 20.92 -14.66
C THR A 415 16.87 21.01 -13.77
N ALA A 416 17.45 19.87 -13.36
CA ALA A 416 18.63 19.83 -12.49
C ALA A 416 19.83 20.60 -13.06
N ASP A 417 20.13 20.45 -14.35
CA ASP A 417 21.22 21.17 -15.01
C ASP A 417 20.94 22.67 -15.12
N ARG A 418 19.67 23.04 -15.35
CA ARG A 418 19.26 24.45 -15.38
C ARG A 418 19.37 25.08 -13.98
N MET A 419 18.94 24.38 -12.94
CA MET A 419 19.05 24.85 -11.55
C MET A 419 20.51 25.05 -11.13
N ARG A 420 21.41 24.13 -11.48
CA ARG A 420 22.86 24.33 -11.27
C ARG A 420 23.33 25.60 -11.97
N THR A 421 22.96 25.79 -13.23
CA THR A 421 23.37 26.98 -13.99
C THR A 421 22.86 28.29 -13.35
N VAL A 422 21.60 28.32 -12.92
CA VAL A 422 20.96 29.53 -12.37
C VAL A 422 21.43 29.84 -10.95
N PHE A 423 21.58 28.82 -10.09
CA PHE A 423 21.76 29.02 -8.65
C PHE A 423 23.17 28.68 -8.13
N ALA A 424 24.04 28.00 -8.88
CA ALA A 424 25.35 27.56 -8.36
C ALA A 424 26.20 28.70 -7.81
N LYS A 425 26.25 29.84 -8.52
CA LYS A 425 27.03 31.01 -8.07
C LYS A 425 26.47 31.61 -6.79
N ARG A 426 25.13 31.70 -6.68
CA ARG A 426 24.46 32.22 -5.49
C ARG A 426 24.64 31.28 -4.29
N LEU A 427 24.65 29.97 -4.52
CA LEU A 427 24.79 28.94 -3.48
C LEU A 427 26.24 28.75 -2.99
N ALA A 428 27.23 28.97 -3.84
CA ALA A 428 28.65 28.72 -3.53
C ALA A 428 29.14 29.50 -2.29
N ASP A 429 28.72 30.76 -2.18
CA ASP A 429 29.16 31.66 -1.11
C ASP A 429 28.12 31.86 0.00
N ALA A 430 26.89 31.39 -0.21
CA ALA A 430 25.76 31.65 0.70
C ALA A 430 25.97 31.07 2.12
N ASN A 431 25.74 31.91 3.12
CA ASN A 431 25.59 31.51 4.52
C ASN A 431 24.19 30.95 4.82
N ALA A 432 23.91 30.53 6.06
CA ALA A 432 22.63 29.91 6.41
C ALA A 432 21.42 30.84 6.17
N ALA A 433 21.51 32.12 6.53
CA ALA A 433 20.45 33.10 6.32
C ALA A 433 20.24 33.41 4.83
N GLU A 434 21.32 33.50 4.05
CA GLU A 434 21.24 33.71 2.60
C GLU A 434 20.62 32.50 1.88
N ARG A 435 20.90 31.28 2.36
CA ARG A 435 20.27 30.05 1.87
C ARG A 435 18.79 29.99 2.20
N ALA A 436 18.40 30.41 3.40
CA ALA A 436 17.01 30.51 3.79
C ALA A 436 16.24 31.51 2.92
N ALA A 437 16.79 32.72 2.73
CA ALA A 437 16.20 33.74 1.87
C ALA A 437 16.06 33.24 0.42
N LEU A 438 17.07 32.52 -0.09
CA LEU A 438 16.99 31.88 -1.40
C LEU A 438 15.91 30.80 -1.47
N ALA A 439 15.73 30.00 -0.43
CA ALA A 439 14.65 29.01 -0.37
C ALA A 439 13.27 29.68 -0.43
N SER A 440 13.05 30.77 0.32
CA SER A 440 11.80 31.55 0.23
C SER A 440 11.58 32.14 -1.17
N GLU A 441 12.62 32.64 -1.82
CA GLU A 441 12.54 33.13 -3.20
C GLU A 441 12.17 31.99 -4.18
N MET A 442 12.74 30.80 -4.01
CA MET A 442 12.41 29.62 -4.83
C MET A 442 10.94 29.22 -4.66
N ILE A 443 10.38 29.29 -3.45
CA ILE A 443 8.96 29.02 -3.20
C ILE A 443 8.09 30.02 -3.97
N GLN A 444 8.39 31.32 -3.87
CA GLN A 444 7.64 32.36 -4.57
C GLN A 444 7.72 32.19 -6.11
N GLN A 445 8.89 31.83 -6.63
CA GLN A 445 9.08 31.58 -8.06
C GLN A 445 8.33 30.34 -8.54
N ALA A 446 8.29 29.27 -7.75
CA ALA A 446 7.55 28.06 -8.09
C ALA A 446 6.06 28.35 -8.32
N PHE A 447 5.43 29.19 -7.51
CA PHE A 447 4.03 29.61 -7.72
C PHE A 447 3.82 30.47 -8.97
N ALA A 448 4.84 31.18 -9.43
CA ALA A 448 4.78 31.97 -10.66
C ALA A 448 4.95 31.12 -11.94
N MET A 449 5.51 29.91 -11.83
CA MET A 449 5.84 29.01 -12.94
C MET A 449 4.64 28.22 -13.47
N LYS A 450 3.59 28.92 -13.94
CA LYS A 450 2.34 28.30 -14.41
C LYS A 450 2.49 27.36 -15.63
N GLN A 451 3.57 27.48 -16.40
CA GLN A 451 3.82 26.70 -17.62
C GLN A 451 5.00 25.73 -17.49
N ASP A 452 5.77 25.80 -16.39
CA ASP A 452 6.95 24.96 -16.17
C ASP A 452 6.77 24.15 -14.88
N ASN A 453 5.91 23.14 -14.96
CA ASN A 453 5.56 22.28 -13.83
C ASN A 453 6.81 21.54 -13.28
N ALA A 454 7.69 21.07 -14.18
CA ALA A 454 8.94 20.42 -13.82
C ALA A 454 9.88 21.37 -13.09
N GLY A 455 10.01 22.61 -13.56
CA GLY A 455 10.76 23.68 -12.90
C GLY A 455 10.21 24.01 -11.52
N ALA A 456 8.89 24.20 -11.40
CA ALA A 456 8.22 24.49 -10.13
C ALA A 456 8.44 23.36 -9.10
N PHE A 457 8.26 22.10 -9.50
CA PHE A 457 8.51 20.94 -8.63
C PHE A 457 9.96 20.87 -8.15
N SER A 458 10.90 21.14 -9.07
CA SER A 458 12.34 21.09 -8.78
C SER A 458 12.75 22.22 -7.83
N LEU A 459 12.18 23.43 -8.00
CA LEU A 459 12.40 24.56 -7.12
C LEU A 459 11.89 24.29 -5.70
N LEU A 460 10.68 23.74 -5.55
CA LEU A 460 10.13 23.43 -4.23
C LEU A 460 10.96 22.34 -3.53
N THR A 461 11.36 21.30 -4.25
CA THR A 461 12.24 20.25 -3.71
C THR A 461 13.61 20.81 -3.28
N ALA A 462 14.18 21.69 -4.10
CA ALA A 462 15.44 22.37 -3.78
C ALA A 462 15.27 23.32 -2.57
N ALA A 463 14.17 24.06 -2.48
CA ALA A 463 13.86 24.95 -1.37
C ALA A 463 13.74 24.19 -0.05
N THR A 464 12.99 23.08 -0.01
CA THR A 464 12.87 22.21 1.17
C THR A 464 14.25 21.73 1.63
N THR A 465 15.08 21.26 0.70
CA THR A 465 16.43 20.77 0.99
C THR A 465 17.33 21.89 1.52
N LEU A 466 17.28 23.06 0.87
CA LEU A 466 18.13 24.20 1.20
C LEU A 466 17.79 24.76 2.59
N ALA A 467 16.50 24.96 2.88
CA ALA A 467 16.00 25.38 4.17
C ALA A 467 16.33 24.37 5.27
N THR A 468 16.21 23.07 4.96
CA THR A 468 16.61 21.99 5.87
C THR A 468 18.08 22.11 6.30
N HIS A 469 19.01 22.30 5.36
CA HIS A 469 20.43 22.45 5.68
C HIS A 469 20.76 23.80 6.33
N ALA A 470 19.96 24.84 6.08
CA ALA A 470 20.05 26.11 6.79
C ALA A 470 19.58 26.00 8.25
N GLY A 471 18.73 25.01 8.56
CA GLY A 471 18.08 24.84 9.86
C GLY A 471 16.86 25.75 10.05
N GLU A 472 16.23 26.17 8.95
CA GLU A 472 15.01 26.96 8.95
C GLU A 472 13.82 26.03 8.73
N LEU A 473 13.28 25.47 9.81
CA LEU A 473 12.19 24.50 9.72
C LEU A 473 10.95 25.10 9.07
N GLY A 474 10.57 26.33 9.46
CA GLY A 474 9.40 27.02 8.93
C GLY A 474 9.42 27.12 7.40
N THR A 475 10.54 27.56 6.81
CA THR A 475 10.69 27.64 5.35
C THR A 475 10.74 26.27 4.68
N ALA A 476 11.33 25.26 5.34
CA ALA A 476 11.35 23.89 4.80
C ALA A 476 9.94 23.28 4.76
N VAL A 477 9.13 23.51 5.81
CA VAL A 477 7.72 23.15 5.86
C VAL A 477 6.92 23.91 4.81
N GLU A 478 7.13 25.22 4.67
CA GLU A 478 6.45 26.04 3.66
C GLU A 478 6.70 25.54 2.23
N ALA A 479 7.95 25.21 1.88
CA ALA A 479 8.28 24.63 0.58
C ALA A 479 7.63 23.26 0.35
N MET A 480 7.64 22.41 1.39
CA MET A 480 7.02 21.09 1.33
C MET A 480 5.50 21.18 1.22
N GLU A 481 4.84 22.08 1.96
CA GLU A 481 3.39 22.29 1.88
C GLU A 481 2.98 22.89 0.53
N ALA A 482 3.76 23.84 0.00
CA ALA A 482 3.56 24.35 -1.35
C ALA A 482 3.64 23.23 -2.38
N LYS A 483 4.56 22.26 -2.19
CA LYS A 483 4.67 21.08 -3.05
C LYS A 483 3.46 20.16 -2.93
N ILE A 484 3.00 19.88 -1.71
CA ILE A 484 1.79 19.08 -1.45
C ILE A 484 0.53 19.76 -2.02
N GLN A 485 0.47 21.09 -1.97
CA GLN A 485 -0.66 21.86 -2.52
C GLN A 485 -0.66 21.87 -4.04
N LEU A 486 0.51 22.04 -4.66
CA LEU A 486 0.61 22.19 -6.11
C LEU A 486 0.65 20.85 -6.85
N PHE A 487 1.15 19.78 -6.23
CA PHE A 487 1.40 18.50 -6.88
C PHE A 487 0.69 17.31 -6.19
N GLU A 488 0.41 16.26 -6.96
CA GLU A 488 -0.12 14.97 -6.51
C GLU A 488 0.96 14.13 -5.79
N VAL A 489 1.47 14.64 -4.67
CA VAL A 489 2.43 13.94 -3.81
C VAL A 489 1.77 13.45 -2.52
N ASP A 490 2.27 12.34 -1.98
CA ASP A 490 1.80 11.79 -0.71
C ASP A 490 2.26 12.69 0.45
N ALA A 491 1.28 13.29 1.14
CA ALA A 491 1.54 14.23 2.21
C ALA A 491 2.23 13.57 3.41
N TYR A 492 1.94 12.30 3.72
CA TYR A 492 2.60 11.59 4.80
C TYR A 492 4.08 11.37 4.47
N GLU A 493 4.39 10.89 3.27
CA GLU A 493 5.76 10.67 2.81
C GLU A 493 6.59 11.95 2.76
N GLU A 494 6.03 13.05 2.24
CA GLU A 494 6.74 14.35 2.23
C GLU A 494 7.06 14.83 3.65
N ASN A 495 6.12 14.67 4.59
CA ASN A 495 6.35 15.02 6.00
C ASN A 495 7.39 14.11 6.67
N VAL A 496 7.34 12.79 6.45
CA VAL A 496 8.34 11.84 6.97
C VAL A 496 9.72 12.18 6.43
N ASN A 497 9.84 12.42 5.12
CA ASN A 497 11.09 12.77 4.47
C ASN A 497 11.67 14.08 5.03
N LEU A 498 10.84 15.12 5.17
CA LEU A 498 11.25 16.38 5.78
C LEU A 498 11.75 16.18 7.21
N LEU A 499 10.95 15.54 8.08
CA LEU A 499 11.32 15.37 9.49
C LEU A 499 12.59 14.53 9.66
N MET A 500 12.74 13.45 8.88
CA MET A 500 13.93 12.61 8.92
C MET A 500 15.18 13.38 8.43
N ALA A 501 15.08 14.09 7.31
CA ALA A 501 16.19 14.88 6.77
C ALA A 501 16.58 16.02 7.71
N PHE A 502 15.60 16.75 8.25
CA PHE A 502 15.82 17.85 9.17
C PHE A 502 16.39 17.38 10.50
N GLY A 503 15.85 16.32 11.07
CA GLY A 503 16.36 15.71 12.31
C GLY A 503 17.80 15.25 12.16
N LYS A 504 18.13 14.59 11.05
CA LYS A 504 19.50 14.16 10.74
C LYS A 504 20.46 15.32 10.56
N ALA A 505 20.06 16.38 9.86
CA ALA A 505 20.91 17.53 9.57
C ALA A 505 21.12 18.47 10.78
N ASN A 506 20.09 18.62 11.62
CA ASN A 506 20.06 19.67 12.65
C ASN A 506 20.00 19.16 14.09
N GLY A 507 19.90 17.86 14.35
CA GLY A 507 19.74 17.32 15.72
C GLY A 507 20.84 17.69 16.72
N GLY A 508 22.02 18.13 16.27
CA GLY A 508 23.09 18.65 17.12
C GLY A 508 23.02 20.15 17.42
N ARG A 509 22.06 20.89 16.86
CA ARG A 509 21.88 22.34 17.02
C ARG A 509 20.93 22.63 18.19
N ARG A 510 21.03 23.84 18.74
CA ARG A 510 20.10 24.31 19.78
C ARG A 510 18.68 24.35 19.23
N ALA A 511 17.75 23.67 19.90
CA ALA A 511 16.33 23.58 19.53
C ALA A 511 15.70 24.97 19.25
N ALA A 512 15.92 25.93 20.14
CA ALA A 512 15.38 27.30 20.00
C ALA A 512 15.85 28.04 18.74
N VAL A 513 16.97 27.64 18.13
CA VAL A 513 17.53 28.28 16.93
C VAL A 513 16.92 27.70 15.64
N VAL A 514 16.39 26.48 15.69
CA VAL A 514 15.99 25.73 14.48
C VAL A 514 14.51 25.35 14.47
N GLY A 515 13.69 25.96 15.33
CA GLY A 515 12.27 25.64 15.46
C GLY A 515 12.01 24.26 16.10
N GLY A 516 12.74 23.92 17.17
CA GLY A 516 12.64 22.61 17.81
C GLY A 516 11.23 22.28 18.33
N ASP A 517 10.52 23.25 18.91
CA ASP A 517 9.15 23.03 19.40
C ASP A 517 8.17 22.76 18.23
N GLU A 518 8.30 23.50 17.13
CA GLU A 518 7.55 23.27 15.88
C GLU A 518 7.86 21.88 15.29
N TYR A 519 9.13 21.43 15.37
CA TYR A 519 9.53 20.09 14.96
C TYR A 519 8.81 19.03 15.79
N VAL A 520 8.80 19.19 17.12
CA VAL A 520 8.15 18.22 18.04
C VAL A 520 6.64 18.18 17.77
N GLN A 521 5.97 19.32 17.63
CA GLN A 521 4.54 19.38 17.32
C GLN A 521 4.20 18.66 16.01
N ARG A 522 4.97 18.91 14.94
CA ARG A 522 4.76 18.22 13.65
C ARG A 522 5.11 16.74 13.74
N ALA A 523 6.16 16.37 14.46
CA ALA A 523 6.54 14.99 14.70
C ALA A 523 5.42 14.19 15.38
N ILE A 524 4.70 14.77 16.34
CA ILE A 524 3.56 14.13 17.00
C ILE A 524 2.48 13.73 15.98
N ARG A 525 2.09 14.64 15.09
CA ARG A 525 1.10 14.34 14.02
C ARG A 525 1.57 13.25 13.07
N VAL A 526 2.83 13.35 12.62
CA VAL A 526 3.40 12.38 11.67
C VAL A 526 3.57 11.01 12.31
N ILE A 527 3.96 10.94 13.58
CA ILE A 527 4.04 9.66 14.31
C ILE A 527 2.66 9.04 14.47
N TYR A 528 1.63 9.83 14.78
CA TYR A 528 0.25 9.33 14.87
C TYR A 528 -0.21 8.74 13.53
N ALA A 529 0.00 9.45 12.42
CA ALA A 529 -0.27 8.94 11.08
C ALA A 529 0.58 7.70 10.75
N GLY A 530 1.83 7.65 11.18
CA GLY A 530 2.72 6.51 10.99
C GLY A 530 2.27 5.25 11.73
N ILE A 531 1.64 5.38 12.91
CA ILE A 531 1.00 4.24 13.60
C ILE A 531 -0.17 3.70 12.76
N ALA A 532 -1.00 4.59 12.20
CA ALA A 532 -2.10 4.19 11.32
C ALA A 532 -1.60 3.56 10.01
N ALA A 533 -0.45 4.01 9.49
CA ALA A 533 0.19 3.51 8.28
C ALA A 533 1.14 2.31 8.50
N ASP A 534 1.19 1.75 9.72
CA ASP A 534 2.08 0.64 10.11
C ASP A 534 3.59 0.92 9.99
N ASP A 535 3.97 2.19 9.92
CA ASP A 535 5.34 2.67 9.76
C ASP A 535 6.03 2.94 11.09
N PHE A 536 6.07 1.91 11.92
CA PHE A 536 6.63 1.98 13.27
C PHE A 536 8.13 2.29 13.28
N SER A 537 8.85 1.94 12.20
CA SER A 537 10.29 2.12 12.09
C SER A 537 10.67 3.59 11.88
N ARG A 538 10.06 4.27 10.90
CA ARG A 538 10.31 5.70 10.67
C ARG A 538 9.68 6.53 11.77
N ALA A 539 8.50 6.18 12.27
CA ALA A 539 7.90 6.84 13.44
C ALA A 539 8.81 6.78 14.69
N SER A 540 9.45 5.64 14.98
CA SER A 540 10.41 5.54 16.09
C SER A 540 11.65 6.41 15.86
N SER A 541 12.11 6.50 14.60
CA SER A 541 13.23 7.37 14.23
C SER A 541 12.88 8.86 14.36
N ILE A 542 11.68 9.27 13.96
CA ILE A 542 11.16 10.63 14.14
C ILE A 542 11.05 10.95 15.63
N ALA A 543 10.51 10.05 16.46
CA ALA A 543 10.47 10.23 17.92
C ALA A 543 11.87 10.40 18.51
N ARG A 544 12.87 9.67 18.00
CA ARG A 544 14.27 9.83 18.38
C ARG A 544 14.81 11.22 18.01
N TYR A 545 14.51 11.74 16.82
CA TYR A 545 14.94 13.08 16.43
C TYR A 545 14.21 14.16 17.24
N ALA A 546 12.92 13.99 17.52
CA ALA A 546 12.16 14.92 18.37
C ALA A 546 12.78 15.05 19.77
N LEU A 547 13.31 13.97 20.35
CA LEU A 547 14.06 14.01 21.62
C LEU A 547 15.29 14.91 21.58
N MET A 548 15.94 15.04 20.41
CA MET A 548 17.12 15.89 20.24
C MET A 548 16.75 17.37 20.21
N PHE A 549 15.49 17.70 19.91
CA PHE A 549 14.97 19.05 19.86
C PHE A 549 14.10 19.43 21.05
N LYS A 550 14.09 18.64 22.13
CA LYS A 550 13.39 19.05 23.35
C LYS A 550 13.95 20.38 23.85
N GLY A 551 13.10 21.38 24.05
CA GLY A 551 13.51 22.70 24.54
C GLY A 551 14.14 22.64 25.94
N GLU A 552 14.98 23.63 26.29
CA GLU A 552 15.50 23.79 27.67
C GLU A 552 14.37 24.05 28.69
N GLN A 553 13.22 24.56 28.22
CA GLN A 553 11.99 24.81 28.98
C GLN A 553 11.02 23.62 28.97
N SER A 554 11.30 22.56 28.19
CA SER A 554 10.48 21.35 28.19
C SER A 554 10.44 20.81 29.61
N HIS A 555 9.25 20.75 30.22
CA HIS A 555 9.06 19.95 31.42
C HIS A 555 9.65 18.56 31.17
N ASP A 556 10.36 18.01 32.17
CA ASP A 556 11.06 16.71 32.09
C ASP A 556 10.16 15.57 31.53
N GLU A 557 8.84 15.76 31.63
CA GLU A 557 7.80 14.87 31.16
C GLU A 557 7.74 14.70 29.62
N THR A 558 7.81 15.75 28.79
CA THR A 558 7.69 15.61 27.32
C THR A 558 8.83 14.77 26.76
N GLY A 559 10.07 15.03 27.20
CA GLY A 559 11.23 14.22 26.84
C GLY A 559 11.11 12.78 27.33
N THR A 560 10.57 12.58 28.54
CA THR A 560 10.32 11.24 29.08
C THR A 560 9.28 10.47 28.25
N MET A 561 8.19 11.13 27.85
CA MET A 561 7.15 10.54 27.02
C MET A 561 7.64 10.23 25.60
N LEU A 562 8.37 11.13 24.95
CA LEU A 562 8.96 10.88 23.63
C LEU A 562 9.92 9.67 23.65
N ASN A 563 10.71 9.50 24.72
CA ASN A 563 11.60 8.36 24.85
C ASN A 563 10.83 7.05 25.10
N ARG A 564 9.75 7.12 25.89
CA ARG A 564 8.84 5.99 26.04
C ARG A 564 8.14 5.65 24.72
N LEU A 565 7.63 6.64 24.00
CA LEU A 565 6.98 6.48 22.70
C LEU A 565 7.91 5.82 21.69
N ARG A 566 9.15 6.30 21.56
CA ARG A 566 10.19 5.65 20.74
C ARG A 566 10.35 4.16 21.05
N THR A 567 10.41 3.84 22.35
CA THR A 567 10.57 2.46 22.83
C THR A 567 9.34 1.62 22.51
N GLN A 568 8.13 2.14 22.76
CA GLN A 568 6.87 1.46 22.48
C GLN A 568 6.62 1.28 20.98
N LEU A 569 7.05 2.22 20.12
CA LEU A 569 7.03 2.05 18.67
C LEU A 569 7.94 0.90 18.21
N THR A 570 9.07 0.68 18.89
CA THR A 570 9.93 -0.49 18.62
C THR A 570 9.25 -1.79 19.03
N VAL A 571 8.51 -1.79 20.15
CA VAL A 571 7.69 -2.93 20.58
C VAL A 571 6.57 -3.20 19.57
N ALA A 572 5.84 -2.16 19.16
CA ALA A 572 4.76 -2.23 18.16
C ALA A 572 5.25 -2.79 16.82
N ARG A 573 6.46 -2.40 16.37
CA ARG A 573 7.10 -3.02 15.21
C ARG A 573 7.26 -4.53 15.35
N GLY A 574 7.62 -5.02 16.54
CA GLY A 574 7.69 -6.46 16.82
C GLY A 574 6.33 -7.16 16.73
N HIS A 575 5.26 -6.51 17.23
CA HIS A 575 3.89 -7.01 17.06
C HIS A 575 3.48 -7.03 15.58
N TYR A 576 3.80 -5.98 14.82
CA TYR A 576 3.55 -5.91 13.38
C TYR A 576 4.22 -7.06 12.62
N THR A 577 5.48 -7.36 12.92
CA THR A 577 6.19 -8.50 12.30
C THR A 577 5.50 -9.84 12.59
N ARG A 578 5.09 -10.09 13.84
CA ARG A 578 4.33 -11.32 14.20
C ARG A 578 2.98 -11.38 13.52
N THR A 579 2.28 -10.25 13.47
CA THR A 579 0.97 -10.12 12.83
C THR A 579 1.06 -10.42 11.35
N GLY A 580 2.16 -10.05 10.68
CA GLY A 580 2.38 -10.43 9.28
C GLY A 580 2.35 -11.95 9.05
N VAL A 581 2.88 -12.74 9.99
CA VAL A 581 2.83 -14.21 9.93
C VAL A 581 1.41 -14.71 10.19
N ALA A 582 0.75 -14.24 11.25
CA ALA A 582 -0.62 -14.62 11.56
C ALA A 582 -1.59 -14.23 10.44
N LEU A 583 -1.39 -13.08 9.81
CA LEU A 583 -2.16 -12.68 8.66
C LEU A 583 -1.94 -13.68 7.52
N ALA A 584 -0.70 -14.02 7.17
CA ALA A 584 -0.43 -15.05 6.16
C ALA A 584 -1.12 -16.40 6.48
N THR A 585 -1.16 -16.81 7.75
CA THR A 585 -1.89 -18.01 8.20
C THR A 585 -3.40 -17.86 8.01
N LEU A 586 -4.02 -16.75 8.44
CA LEU A 586 -5.43 -16.47 8.16
C LEU A 586 -5.75 -16.47 6.68
N ARG A 587 -4.78 -16.08 5.85
CA ARG A 587 -4.95 -16.10 4.40
C ARG A 587 -5.03 -17.51 3.83
N ALA A 588 -4.19 -18.40 4.33
CA ALA A 588 -4.21 -19.81 3.94
C ALA A 588 -5.39 -20.57 4.58
N ASN A 589 -5.76 -20.19 5.80
CA ASN A 589 -6.82 -20.81 6.58
C ASN A 589 -7.67 -19.73 7.29
N PRO A 590 -8.77 -19.24 6.66
CA PRO A 590 -9.64 -18.22 7.25
C PRO A 590 -10.33 -18.66 8.56
N GLY A 591 -10.37 -19.96 8.85
CA GLY A 591 -10.92 -20.53 10.07
C GLY A 591 -9.91 -20.62 11.23
N ASP A 592 -8.65 -20.25 11.02
CA ASP A 592 -7.61 -20.32 12.04
C ASP A 592 -7.87 -19.28 13.15
N ARG A 593 -8.36 -19.77 14.29
CA ARG A 593 -8.75 -18.94 15.43
C ARG A 593 -7.56 -18.28 16.12
N GLN A 594 -6.42 -18.95 16.16
CA GLN A 594 -5.21 -18.41 16.77
C GLN A 594 -4.66 -17.25 15.94
N ALA A 595 -4.66 -17.41 14.62
CA ALA A 595 -4.24 -16.38 13.69
C ALA A 595 -5.24 -15.20 13.69
N ALA A 596 -6.56 -15.48 13.78
CA ALA A 596 -7.61 -14.46 13.97
C ALA A 596 -7.36 -13.64 15.24
N GLU A 597 -7.08 -14.31 16.36
CA GLU A 597 -6.79 -13.66 17.63
C GLU A 597 -5.56 -12.75 17.54
N GLU A 598 -4.44 -13.21 16.96
CA GLU A 598 -3.22 -12.38 16.86
C GLU A 598 -3.45 -11.13 15.98
N VAL A 599 -4.13 -11.27 14.83
CA VAL A 599 -4.47 -10.13 13.97
C VAL A 599 -5.45 -9.18 14.65
N GLY A 600 -6.51 -9.70 15.27
CA GLY A 600 -7.48 -8.90 16.02
C GLY A 600 -6.83 -8.13 17.17
N ARG A 601 -5.91 -8.76 17.91
CA ARG A 601 -5.15 -8.09 18.98
C ARG A 601 -4.27 -6.99 18.45
N PHE A 602 -3.61 -7.17 17.31
CA PHE A 602 -2.81 -6.11 16.72
C PHE A 602 -3.68 -4.91 16.32
N LEU A 603 -4.79 -5.15 15.64
CA LEU A 603 -5.71 -4.09 15.21
C LEU A 603 -6.29 -3.33 16.41
N CYS A 604 -6.87 -4.03 17.38
CA CYS A 604 -7.45 -3.39 18.57
C CYS A 604 -6.38 -2.76 19.46
N PHE A 605 -5.33 -3.52 19.81
CA PHE A 605 -4.47 -3.14 20.93
C PHE A 605 -3.21 -2.37 20.55
N VAL A 606 -2.82 -2.40 19.28
CA VAL A 606 -1.68 -1.62 18.77
C VAL A 606 -2.16 -0.44 17.93
N LYS A 607 -3.11 -0.66 17.01
CA LYS A 607 -3.62 0.38 16.12
C LYS A 607 -4.80 1.16 16.67
N GLY A 608 -5.55 0.58 17.62
CA GLY A 608 -6.81 1.16 18.08
C GLY A 608 -7.94 1.03 17.06
N ASP A 609 -7.81 0.14 16.07
CA ASP A 609 -8.82 -0.16 15.06
C ASP A 609 -9.76 -1.26 15.59
N TRP A 610 -10.67 -0.84 16.45
CA TRP A 610 -11.63 -1.72 17.10
C TRP A 610 -12.65 -2.30 16.11
N GLN A 611 -13.02 -1.53 15.08
CA GLN A 611 -14.00 -1.94 14.10
C GLN A 611 -13.50 -3.13 13.27
N ALA A 612 -12.23 -3.10 12.82
CA ALA A 612 -11.64 -4.22 12.10
C ALA A 612 -11.21 -5.37 13.03
N GLY A 613 -10.80 -5.06 14.27
CA GLY A 613 -10.23 -6.06 15.18
C GLY A 613 -11.26 -6.88 15.97
N LEU A 614 -12.37 -6.28 16.43
CA LEU A 614 -13.37 -6.97 17.26
C LEU A 614 -13.99 -8.21 16.56
N PRO A 615 -14.35 -8.19 15.26
CA PRO A 615 -14.85 -9.38 14.57
C PRO A 615 -13.86 -10.56 14.56
N LEU A 616 -12.56 -10.27 14.58
CA LEU A 616 -11.52 -11.29 14.65
C LEU A 616 -11.34 -11.80 16.09
N LEU A 617 -11.38 -10.91 17.08
CA LEU A 617 -11.33 -11.28 18.49
C LEU A 617 -12.56 -12.08 18.94
N ALA A 618 -13.73 -11.85 18.32
CA ALA A 618 -14.93 -12.65 18.53
C ALA A 618 -14.79 -14.12 18.05
N LYS A 619 -13.72 -14.45 17.32
CA LYS A 619 -13.34 -15.82 16.91
C LYS A 619 -12.23 -16.42 17.78
N SER A 620 -11.75 -15.70 18.79
CA SER A 620 -10.67 -16.12 19.70
C SER A 620 -10.97 -17.47 20.37
N GLU A 621 -9.92 -18.24 20.66
CA GLU A 621 -10.05 -19.46 21.48
C GLU A 621 -10.21 -19.17 22.97
N GLN A 622 -9.90 -17.94 23.40
CA GLN A 622 -10.05 -17.53 24.79
C GLN A 622 -11.48 -17.12 25.07
N ASP A 623 -12.23 -17.93 25.82
CA ASP A 623 -13.66 -17.72 26.06
C ASP A 623 -13.99 -16.32 26.59
N MET A 624 -13.18 -15.79 27.49
CA MET A 624 -13.38 -14.45 28.05
C MET A 624 -13.22 -13.35 26.99
N LEU A 625 -12.17 -13.43 26.16
CA LEU A 625 -11.91 -12.44 25.10
C LEU A 625 -12.94 -12.56 23.97
N LYS A 626 -13.28 -13.79 23.59
CA LYS A 626 -14.30 -14.12 22.60
C LYS A 626 -15.65 -13.53 22.97
N ALA A 627 -16.12 -13.82 24.20
CA ALA A 627 -17.42 -13.34 24.69
C ALA A 627 -17.44 -11.82 24.86
N LEU A 628 -16.35 -11.22 25.37
CA LEU A 628 -16.25 -9.77 25.52
C LEU A 628 -16.24 -9.05 24.18
N ALA A 629 -15.45 -9.52 23.21
CA ALA A 629 -15.39 -8.93 21.88
C ALA A 629 -16.73 -9.03 21.15
N ALA A 630 -17.44 -10.15 21.28
CA ALA A 630 -18.78 -10.31 20.72
C ALA A 630 -19.81 -9.36 21.36
N ALA A 631 -19.76 -9.18 22.68
CA ALA A 631 -20.66 -8.26 23.39
C ALA A 631 -20.37 -6.78 23.05
N ASP A 632 -19.10 -6.40 22.95
CA ASP A 632 -18.67 -5.07 22.51
C ASP A 632 -19.14 -4.79 21.07
N LEU A 633 -18.90 -5.73 20.15
CA LEU A 633 -19.28 -5.61 18.75
C LEU A 633 -20.80 -5.49 18.54
N ALA A 634 -21.59 -6.21 19.33
CA ALA A 634 -23.05 -6.15 19.25
C ALA A 634 -23.61 -4.75 19.61
N GLY A 635 -22.87 -3.97 20.40
CA GLY A 635 -23.37 -2.73 20.99
C GLY A 635 -24.46 -3.00 22.03
N GLN A 636 -24.75 -2.02 22.89
CA GLN A 636 -25.84 -2.10 23.87
C GLN A 636 -26.48 -0.72 24.05
N ASP A 637 -27.79 -0.68 24.27
CA ASP A 637 -28.55 0.54 24.50
C ASP A 637 -28.82 0.80 25.99
N SER A 638 -28.70 -0.22 26.85
CA SER A 638 -28.89 -0.06 28.29
C SER A 638 -27.62 0.53 28.94
N PRO A 639 -27.72 1.62 29.73
CA PRO A 639 -26.58 2.17 30.45
C PRO A 639 -25.91 1.17 31.40
N GLN A 640 -26.68 0.22 31.95
CA GLN A 640 -26.16 -0.85 32.82
C GLN A 640 -25.38 -1.91 32.04
N GLU A 641 -25.84 -2.27 30.83
CA GLU A 641 -25.15 -3.22 29.97
C GLU A 641 -23.87 -2.61 29.38
N ILE A 642 -23.91 -1.33 29.01
CA ILE A 642 -22.72 -0.56 28.62
C ILE A 642 -21.69 -0.54 29.75
N LEU A 643 -22.13 -0.25 30.98
CA LEU A 643 -21.27 -0.28 32.16
C LEU A 643 -20.65 -1.66 32.38
N ALA A 644 -21.43 -2.74 32.21
CA ALA A 644 -20.93 -4.10 32.35
C ALA A 644 -19.87 -4.45 31.27
N ILE A 645 -20.00 -3.94 30.05
CA ILE A 645 -18.96 -4.07 29.01
C ILE A 645 -17.69 -3.31 29.44
N ALA A 646 -17.83 -2.08 29.95
CA ALA A 646 -16.72 -1.29 30.45
C ALA A 646 -15.94 -2.04 31.57
N ASP A 647 -16.66 -2.59 32.54
CA ASP A 647 -16.10 -3.37 33.64
C ASP A 647 -15.33 -4.61 33.16
N ARG A 648 -15.83 -5.31 32.14
CA ARG A 648 -15.15 -6.49 31.58
C ARG A 648 -13.87 -6.12 30.84
N TRP A 649 -13.85 -5.03 30.09
CA TRP A 649 -12.62 -4.52 29.48
C TRP A 649 -11.61 -4.08 30.53
N TRP A 650 -12.08 -3.44 31.60
CA TRP A 650 -11.25 -3.06 32.72
C TRP A 650 -10.65 -4.26 33.43
N GLU A 651 -11.46 -5.28 33.73
CA GLU A 651 -10.99 -6.52 34.33
C GLU A 651 -9.96 -7.26 33.45
N LEU A 652 -10.21 -7.34 32.14
CA LEU A 652 -9.25 -7.92 31.19
C LEU A 652 -7.91 -7.16 31.21
N SER A 653 -7.95 -5.84 31.36
CA SER A 653 -6.74 -5.03 31.47
C SER A 653 -5.92 -5.38 32.73
N ASP A 654 -6.58 -5.60 33.87
CA ASP A 654 -5.92 -5.95 35.14
C ASP A 654 -5.26 -7.34 35.07
N ARG A 655 -5.90 -8.26 34.34
CA ARG A 655 -5.40 -9.64 34.13
C ARG A 655 -4.25 -9.72 33.11
N THR A 656 -4.13 -8.73 32.23
CA THR A 656 -3.13 -8.76 31.14
C THR A 656 -1.78 -8.21 31.60
N THR A 657 -0.69 -8.93 31.31
CA THR A 657 0.68 -8.54 31.70
C THR A 657 1.43 -7.74 30.63
N GLN A 658 0.99 -7.80 29.37
CA GLN A 658 1.58 -7.02 28.28
C GLN A 658 1.11 -5.55 28.36
N GLY A 659 2.05 -4.61 28.51
CA GLY A 659 1.72 -3.20 28.75
C GLY A 659 0.86 -2.56 27.66
N VAL A 660 1.17 -2.81 26.38
CA VAL A 660 0.40 -2.27 25.24
C VAL A 660 -1.05 -2.77 25.26
N PHE A 661 -1.25 -4.06 25.54
CA PHE A 661 -2.57 -4.67 25.58
C PHE A 661 -3.38 -4.21 26.80
N ARG A 662 -2.73 -4.12 27.97
CA ARG A 662 -3.34 -3.56 29.17
C ARG A 662 -3.86 -2.16 28.92
N GLN A 663 -3.03 -1.28 28.35
CA GLN A 663 -3.44 0.09 28.07
C GLN A 663 -4.61 0.15 27.09
N ALA A 664 -4.57 -0.62 25.99
CA ALA A 664 -5.66 -0.61 25.02
C ALA A 664 -6.98 -1.12 25.61
N CYS A 665 -6.94 -2.15 26.46
CA CYS A 665 -8.13 -2.62 27.18
C CYS A 665 -8.66 -1.53 28.13
N ARG A 666 -7.78 -0.82 28.86
CA ARG A 666 -8.18 0.34 29.68
C ARG A 666 -8.78 1.46 28.84
N ASP A 667 -8.16 1.80 27.72
CA ASP A 667 -8.64 2.88 26.83
C ASP A 667 -10.04 2.53 26.25
N ARG A 668 -10.28 1.26 25.90
CA ARG A 668 -11.62 0.79 25.46
C ARG A 668 -12.63 0.81 26.60
N ALA A 669 -12.22 0.42 27.80
CA ALA A 669 -13.06 0.50 28.99
C ALA A 669 -13.47 1.94 29.28
N VAL A 670 -12.53 2.89 29.21
CA VAL A 670 -12.79 4.34 29.41
C VAL A 670 -13.86 4.84 28.44
N MET A 671 -13.75 4.52 27.15
CA MET A 671 -14.77 4.92 26.16
C MET A 671 -16.17 4.41 26.56
N TRP A 672 -16.27 3.15 26.99
CA TRP A 672 -17.55 2.60 27.46
C TRP A 672 -18.01 3.19 28.79
N TYR A 673 -17.10 3.50 29.72
CA TYR A 673 -17.45 4.21 30.96
C TYR A 673 -17.95 5.63 30.69
N GLU A 674 -17.37 6.35 29.73
CA GLU A 674 -17.85 7.67 29.30
C GLU A 674 -19.27 7.57 28.75
N ALA A 675 -19.51 6.64 27.82
CA ALA A 675 -20.83 6.38 27.26
C ALA A 675 -21.87 6.00 28.32
N ALA A 676 -21.51 5.14 29.28
CA ALA A 676 -22.38 4.79 30.42
C ALA A 676 -22.62 6.01 31.32
N PHE A 677 -21.57 6.76 31.67
CA PHE A 677 -21.65 7.88 32.60
C PHE A 677 -22.59 8.99 32.12
N GLU A 678 -22.60 9.26 30.81
CA GLU A 678 -23.51 10.24 30.19
C GLU A 678 -24.99 9.85 30.34
N GLN A 679 -25.30 8.55 30.28
CA GLN A 679 -26.66 8.05 30.28
C GLN A 679 -27.16 7.62 31.67
N LEU A 680 -26.26 7.29 32.59
CA LEU A 680 -26.62 6.84 33.93
C LEU A 680 -27.24 7.99 34.75
N PRO A 681 -28.33 7.73 35.49
CA PRO A 681 -28.84 8.68 36.48
C PRO A 681 -27.88 8.78 37.66
N ASP A 682 -28.07 9.78 38.53
CA ASP A 682 -27.31 9.91 39.77
C ASP A 682 -27.52 8.66 40.65
N SER A 683 -26.50 7.80 40.68
CA SER A 683 -26.57 6.43 41.19
C SER A 683 -25.18 5.94 41.60
N LEU A 684 -25.12 4.82 42.33
CA LEU A 684 -23.85 4.17 42.66
C LEU A 684 -23.09 3.72 41.40
N ASP A 685 -23.81 3.28 40.37
CA ASP A 685 -23.24 2.91 39.07
C ASP A 685 -22.55 4.10 38.40
N LYS A 686 -23.16 5.29 38.46
CA LYS A 686 -22.55 6.53 37.94
C LYS A 686 -21.32 6.95 38.75
N LEU A 687 -21.35 6.79 40.07
CA LEU A 687 -20.18 7.03 40.93
C LEU A 687 -19.05 6.04 40.66
N HIS A 688 -19.37 4.77 40.39
CA HIS A 688 -18.41 3.74 40.00
C HIS A 688 -17.75 4.07 38.66
N ALA A 689 -18.55 4.37 37.62
CA ALA A 689 -18.03 4.80 36.33
C ALA A 689 -17.09 6.01 36.48
N LYS A 690 -17.50 7.02 37.25
CA LYS A 690 -16.66 8.18 37.57
C LYS A 690 -15.34 7.79 38.25
N ALA A 691 -15.37 6.94 39.27
CA ALA A 691 -14.16 6.52 39.97
C ALA A 691 -13.17 5.82 39.02
N ARG A 692 -13.67 5.05 38.05
CA ARG A 692 -12.81 4.44 37.01
C ARG A 692 -12.27 5.48 36.03
N LEU A 693 -13.06 6.45 35.60
CA LEU A 693 -12.58 7.56 34.76
C LEU A 693 -11.49 8.37 35.47
N ASP A 694 -11.66 8.67 36.75
CA ASP A 694 -10.66 9.37 37.58
C ASP A 694 -9.36 8.53 37.70
N GLU A 695 -9.46 7.22 37.97
CA GLU A 695 -8.30 6.30 38.04
C GLU A 695 -7.54 6.22 36.70
N ALA A 696 -8.27 6.23 35.57
CA ALA A 696 -7.67 6.22 34.24
C ALA A 696 -6.94 7.54 33.92
N GLY A 697 -7.48 8.68 34.37
CA GLY A 697 -6.88 10.01 34.23
C GLY A 697 -5.52 10.13 34.94
N GLU A 698 -5.37 9.48 36.11
CA GLU A 698 -4.12 9.50 36.89
C GLU A 698 -3.05 8.51 36.35
N SER A 699 -3.47 7.48 35.63
CA SER A 699 -2.59 6.42 35.14
C SER A 699 -1.60 6.93 34.09
N LYS A 700 -0.38 6.38 34.01
CA LYS A 700 0.63 6.75 33.00
C LYS A 700 0.40 6.00 31.68
N ALA A 701 0.42 6.70 30.55
CA ALA A 701 0.33 6.06 29.23
C ALA A 701 1.52 5.11 28.98
N THR A 702 1.20 3.92 28.48
CA THR A 702 2.17 2.85 28.21
C THR A 702 2.12 2.24 26.81
N SER A 703 1.12 2.57 25.98
CA SER A 703 1.06 2.18 24.56
C SER A 703 1.51 3.31 23.63
N PRO A 704 1.92 3.02 22.38
CA PRO A 704 2.29 4.06 21.40
C PRO A 704 1.15 5.05 21.14
N LEU A 705 -0.07 4.55 20.96
CA LEU A 705 -1.24 5.36 20.64
C LEU A 705 -1.63 6.28 21.81
N ALA A 706 -1.66 5.77 23.04
CA ALA A 706 -1.95 6.59 24.22
C ALA A 706 -0.86 7.63 24.45
N LEU A 707 0.42 7.29 24.24
CA LEU A 707 1.53 8.22 24.40
C LEU A 707 1.49 9.35 23.38
N VAL A 708 1.21 9.07 22.11
CA VAL A 708 1.14 10.13 21.09
C VAL A 708 -0.08 11.03 21.30
N LYS A 709 -1.23 10.49 21.74
CA LYS A 709 -2.42 11.28 22.10
C LYS A 709 -2.14 12.22 23.28
N ARG A 710 -1.53 11.73 24.35
CA ARG A 710 -1.13 12.59 25.49
C ARG A 710 -0.08 13.63 25.14
N LEU A 711 0.89 13.27 24.31
CA LEU A 711 1.86 14.24 23.78
C LEU A 711 1.15 15.33 22.98
N ALA A 712 0.12 14.96 22.21
CA ALA A 712 -0.67 15.91 21.43
C ALA A 712 -1.47 16.85 22.34
N GLU A 713 -2.16 16.33 23.36
CA GLU A 713 -2.87 17.12 24.37
C GLU A 713 -1.92 18.11 25.07
N GLN A 714 -0.79 17.62 25.59
CA GLN A 714 0.20 18.47 26.28
C GLN A 714 0.83 19.53 25.37
N SER A 715 0.96 19.23 24.08
CA SER A 715 1.60 20.12 23.10
C SER A 715 0.59 20.98 22.33
N ASN A 716 -0.71 20.90 22.68
CA ASN A 716 -1.83 21.53 21.98
C ASN A 716 -1.84 21.23 20.46
N VAL A 717 -1.61 19.98 20.10
CA VAL A 717 -1.54 19.49 18.72
C VAL A 717 -2.86 18.81 18.37
N ASP A 718 -3.58 19.38 17.42
CA ASP A 718 -4.69 18.68 16.77
C ASP A 718 -4.16 17.50 15.91
N LEU A 719 -4.58 16.28 16.25
CA LEU A 719 -4.25 15.04 15.53
C LEU A 719 -5.19 14.76 14.36
N SER A 720 -6.35 15.43 14.30
CA SER A 720 -7.30 15.32 13.19
C SER A 720 -6.92 16.22 12.01
N ALA A 721 -6.08 17.24 12.27
CA ALA A 721 -5.57 18.13 11.24
C ALA A 721 -4.87 17.36 10.11
N SER A 722 -5.24 17.72 8.87
CA SER A 722 -4.62 17.19 7.66
C SER A 722 -3.10 17.41 7.67
N LEU A 723 -2.35 16.39 7.25
CA LEU A 723 -0.91 16.52 6.96
C LEU A 723 -0.64 17.38 5.72
N ALA A 724 -1.67 17.64 4.91
CA ALA A 724 -1.68 18.58 3.82
C ALA A 724 -2.29 19.92 4.26
N GLY A 725 -1.44 20.95 4.40
CA GLY A 725 -1.84 22.36 4.56
C GLY A 725 -2.17 22.77 5.99
N VAL A 726 -1.19 23.35 6.70
CA VAL A 726 -1.41 24.15 7.92
C VAL A 726 -1.32 25.66 7.60
N TYR A 727 -0.92 26.03 6.38
CA TYR A 727 -0.72 27.42 5.98
C TYR A 727 -1.99 28.26 5.72
N ARG A 728 -3.21 27.69 5.78
CA ARG A 728 -4.43 28.47 5.50
C ARG A 728 -4.70 29.62 6.47
N ASP A 729 -4.13 29.56 7.68
CA ASP A 729 -4.47 30.50 8.76
C ASP A 729 -3.48 31.66 8.96
N ARG A 730 -2.51 31.86 8.07
CA ARG A 730 -1.67 33.07 8.06
C ARG A 730 -1.96 33.94 6.85
N LYS A 731 -3.06 34.71 6.92
CA LYS A 731 -3.23 35.94 6.16
C LYS A 731 -3.29 37.14 7.09
#